data_AF-A0A833HJU4-F1
#
_entry.id   AF-A0A833HJU4-F1
#
_cell.length_a   1.000
_cell.length_b   1.000
_cell.length_c   1.000
_cell.angle_alpha   90.00
_cell.angle_beta   90.00
_cell.angle_gamma   90.00
#
_symmetry.space_group_name_H-M   'P 1'
#
loop_
_entity.id
_entity.type
_entity.pdbx_description
1 polymer ?
#
loop_
_entity_poly.entity_id
_entity_poly.type
_entity_poly.pdbx_seq_one_letter_code
_entity_poly.pdbx_strand_id
1 'polypeptide(L)'
;MMSVRKFVWIAGLFVAALAAPPAIRAAEECLSCHDSEDNVGDATLVVQAEAWDSTVHGAAGIACADCHAGHEEYPHPAADARASCASCHSDVTEGLAASVHGRPDAPDLKHPGCTSCHGPTHALRAHDDPVSPVHPARLPVTCGACHSDPEMGAKEGIRLVQPIAAYEASVHARAVAAGEHAATCSSCHGSHDIRPGEDPASRVNRANVPSTCAECHAEISATFAASVHGQAAARGIDESPVCSDCHGEHRILGPADKGSPVFASNVPKMTCGRCHGDLRVTEKFGLTDTAVTAFEDSFHGLAGRSGSVTVANCASCHGVHDILPSSDPRSHIAPANLAATCGNCHPGAGASFAIGEVHVLPGDKETAHPAVYWVRNAYLWLIWLTIGGMALHNLLDLRRKARTPFTRPIVPIADRRRRMSGGFRIAHGLLLTSFIALVWSGFALKYPEGWWARPLLAWEASFTVRGWLHRGAALVMLAAFAFHAVHVAIDRRARACIRNMMPTLHDVHELREKLMWYFGKRTGIPQSPPLGYAEKAEYLALVWGTLVMAVTGFILWFENWSLANLPKWASDVATVVHFYEAVLATLAIVVWHFYFVIFDPLVYPLDTTFLTGREAPGRMLERTAAVVEPKPRKDAKPKPDDTART
;
A
#
# COMPACT_ATOMS: atom_id res chain seq x y z
N MET A 1 -77.22 -43.76 -5.54
CA MET A 1 -77.39 -45.16 -5.08
C MET A 1 -76.32 -45.41 -4.04
N MET A 2 -76.71 -45.37 -2.76
CA MET A 2 -76.76 -46.54 -1.87
C MET A 2 -75.39 -46.77 -1.18
N SER A 3 -75.26 -46.96 0.13
CA SER A 3 -76.23 -47.12 1.20
C SER A 3 -75.44 -47.23 2.52
N VAL A 4 -75.90 -46.54 3.57
CA VAL A 4 -76.16 -47.08 4.93
C VAL A 4 -74.98 -47.83 5.60
N ARG A 5 -74.42 -47.30 6.70
CA ARG A 5 -74.96 -47.59 8.04
C ARG A 5 -74.61 -46.50 9.06
N LYS A 6 -75.68 -45.89 9.54
CA LYS A 6 -75.81 -45.07 10.74
C LYS A 6 -76.21 -45.97 11.93
N PHE A 7 -75.90 -45.51 13.13
CA PHE A 7 -76.49 -45.85 14.45
C PHE A 7 -76.05 -47.15 15.14
N VAL A 8 -75.26 -47.01 16.22
CA VAL A 8 -75.65 -47.38 17.61
C VAL A 8 -74.80 -46.55 18.61
N TRP A 9 -75.46 -45.59 19.29
CA TRP A 9 -75.31 -45.15 20.70
C TRP A 9 -73.90 -44.80 21.25
N ILE A 10 -73.53 -43.52 21.45
CA ILE A 10 -73.94 -42.60 22.55
C ILE A 10 -74.03 -43.30 23.91
N ALA A 11 -72.89 -43.49 24.57
CA ALA A 11 -72.67 -43.45 26.03
C ALA A 11 -71.22 -43.86 26.32
N GLY A 12 -70.30 -42.90 26.42
CA GLY A 12 -68.90 -43.17 26.77
C GLY A 12 -67.97 -41.95 26.67
N LEU A 13 -68.53 -40.75 26.81
CA LEU A 13 -67.83 -39.48 26.66
C LEU A 13 -68.10 -38.62 27.89
N PHE A 14 -67.86 -39.17 29.08
CA PHE A 14 -67.82 -38.45 30.35
C PHE A 14 -67.15 -39.37 31.39
N VAL A 15 -65.82 -39.30 31.47
CA VAL A 15 -64.93 -39.35 32.66
C VAL A 15 -63.51 -39.56 32.11
N ALA A 16 -62.93 -38.48 31.58
CA ALA A 16 -61.49 -38.31 31.42
C ALA A 16 -61.13 -36.83 31.69
N ALA A 17 -61.87 -36.22 32.62
CA ALA A 17 -61.47 -34.98 33.26
C ALA A 17 -60.89 -35.37 34.63
N LEU A 18 -59.78 -34.73 34.98
CA LEU A 18 -59.07 -34.78 36.26
C LEU A 18 -58.09 -35.94 36.48
N ALA A 19 -56.98 -35.87 35.76
CA ALA A 19 -55.69 -35.77 36.43
C ALA A 19 -54.71 -35.09 35.48
N ALA A 20 -54.63 -33.75 35.54
CA ALA A 20 -53.43 -33.08 35.07
C ALA A 20 -52.23 -33.70 35.83
N PRO A 21 -51.08 -33.93 35.18
CA PRO A 21 -49.89 -34.43 35.86
C PRO A 21 -49.61 -33.59 37.12
N PRO A 22 -49.14 -34.20 38.21
CA PRO A 22 -49.01 -33.53 39.52
C PRO A 22 -48.22 -32.22 39.47
N ALA A 23 -47.26 -32.08 38.54
CA ALA A 23 -46.52 -30.85 38.30
C ALA A 23 -47.39 -29.66 37.82
N ILE A 24 -48.42 -29.90 36.99
CA ILE A 24 -49.33 -28.84 36.52
C ILE A 24 -50.25 -28.37 37.66
N ARG A 25 -50.71 -29.29 38.52
CA ARG A 25 -51.57 -28.93 39.66
C ARG A 25 -50.81 -28.14 40.73
N ALA A 26 -49.55 -28.47 40.99
CA ALA A 26 -48.70 -27.74 41.94
C ALA A 26 -48.39 -26.31 41.46
N ALA A 27 -48.23 -26.09 40.15
CA ALA A 27 -48.04 -24.75 39.59
C ALA A 27 -49.29 -23.87 39.75
N GLU A 28 -50.50 -24.40 39.51
CA GLU A 28 -51.77 -23.69 39.74
C GLU A 28 -51.96 -23.29 41.22
N GLU A 29 -51.55 -24.15 42.15
CA GLU A 29 -51.64 -23.88 43.60
C GLU A 29 -50.72 -22.73 44.03
N CYS A 30 -49.46 -22.72 43.59
CA CYS A 30 -48.54 -21.62 43.89
C CYS A 30 -49.00 -20.30 43.23
N LEU A 31 -49.42 -20.35 41.96
CA LEU A 31 -49.86 -19.16 41.23
C LEU A 31 -51.15 -18.54 41.79
N SER A 32 -52.00 -19.32 42.47
CA SER A 32 -53.21 -18.81 43.13
C SER A 32 -52.93 -17.72 44.20
N CYS A 33 -51.71 -17.71 44.75
CA CYS A 33 -51.23 -16.65 45.63
C CYS A 33 -50.16 -15.79 44.96
N HIS A 34 -49.33 -16.32 44.06
CA HIS A 34 -48.20 -15.60 43.47
C HIS A 34 -48.50 -14.86 42.15
N ASP A 35 -49.75 -14.78 41.70
CA ASP A 35 -50.12 -14.12 40.42
C ASP A 35 -50.17 -12.59 40.46
N SER A 36 -50.26 -11.96 41.63
CA SER A 36 -50.47 -10.52 41.78
C SER A 36 -49.88 -9.95 43.08
N GLU A 37 -49.44 -8.69 43.01
CA GLU A 37 -48.86 -7.98 44.16
C GLU A 37 -49.88 -7.84 45.31
N ASP A 38 -51.17 -7.75 45.00
CA ASP A 38 -52.24 -7.69 46.00
C ASP A 38 -52.30 -8.94 46.89
N ASN A 39 -51.87 -10.10 46.35
CA ASN A 39 -51.89 -11.37 47.07
C ASN A 39 -50.63 -11.60 47.92
N VAL A 40 -49.46 -11.12 47.47
CA VAL A 40 -48.16 -11.36 48.15
C VAL A 40 -47.58 -10.14 48.86
N GLY A 41 -48.11 -8.94 48.61
CA GLY A 41 -47.62 -7.68 49.19
C GLY A 41 -46.24 -7.23 48.73
N ASP A 42 -45.61 -7.95 47.79
CA ASP A 42 -44.30 -7.67 47.22
C ASP A 42 -44.28 -8.04 45.73
N ALA A 43 -44.14 -7.04 44.86
CA ALA A 43 -44.07 -7.22 43.41
C ALA A 43 -42.94 -8.18 42.96
N THR A 44 -41.88 -8.36 43.74
CA THR A 44 -40.76 -9.25 43.41
C THR A 44 -41.10 -10.74 43.56
N LEU A 45 -42.18 -11.06 44.28
CA LEU A 45 -42.69 -12.41 44.48
C LEU A 45 -43.77 -12.80 43.48
N VAL A 46 -44.14 -11.88 42.58
CA VAL A 46 -45.17 -12.10 41.55
C VAL A 46 -44.60 -12.90 40.38
N VAL A 47 -45.32 -13.95 39.97
CA VAL A 47 -45.01 -14.81 38.83
C VAL A 47 -46.21 -14.82 37.89
N GLN A 48 -45.99 -14.44 36.63
CA GLN A 48 -47.03 -14.53 35.61
C GLN A 48 -47.03 -15.94 35.00
N ALA A 49 -48.20 -16.58 35.00
CA ALA A 49 -48.38 -17.94 34.48
C ALA A 49 -47.90 -18.08 33.03
N GLU A 50 -48.28 -17.12 32.17
CA GLU A 50 -47.92 -17.12 30.76
C GLU A 50 -46.41 -16.90 30.55
N ALA A 51 -45.77 -16.14 31.44
CA ALA A 51 -44.32 -15.95 31.41
C ALA A 51 -43.60 -17.24 31.83
N TRP A 52 -44.07 -17.92 32.87
CA TRP A 52 -43.53 -19.19 33.34
C TRP A 52 -43.63 -20.30 32.28
N ASP A 53 -44.81 -20.47 31.68
CA ASP A 53 -45.07 -21.49 30.66
C ASP A 53 -44.17 -21.31 29.43
N SER A 54 -43.76 -20.07 29.17
CA SER A 54 -42.86 -19.74 28.06
C SER A 54 -41.38 -19.98 28.36
N THR A 55 -41.02 -20.36 29.60
CA THR A 55 -39.65 -20.67 29.97
C THR A 55 -39.23 -22.08 29.56
N VAL A 56 -37.94 -22.33 29.45
CA VAL A 56 -37.42 -23.70 29.20
C VAL A 56 -37.78 -24.69 30.31
N HIS A 57 -37.87 -24.23 31.56
CA HIS A 57 -38.19 -25.08 32.70
C HIS A 57 -39.70 -25.33 32.79
N GLY A 58 -40.52 -24.30 32.57
CA GLY A 58 -41.99 -24.44 32.47
C GLY A 58 -42.39 -25.35 31.31
N ALA A 59 -41.80 -25.15 30.12
CA ALA A 59 -42.02 -26.02 28.96
C ALA A 59 -41.53 -27.47 29.19
N ALA A 60 -40.50 -27.67 30.00
CA ALA A 60 -40.02 -29.00 30.40
C ALA A 60 -40.88 -29.66 31.50
N GLY A 61 -41.87 -28.94 32.05
CA GLY A 61 -42.77 -29.44 33.09
C GLY A 61 -42.15 -29.53 34.48
N ILE A 62 -41.10 -28.75 34.76
CA ILE A 62 -40.52 -28.62 36.10
C ILE A 62 -41.53 -27.92 37.00
N ALA A 63 -41.77 -28.45 38.20
CA ALA A 63 -42.70 -27.85 39.16
C ALA A 63 -42.02 -26.73 39.96
N CYS A 64 -42.82 -25.78 40.49
CA CYS A 64 -42.29 -24.69 41.32
C CYS A 64 -41.49 -25.22 42.54
N ALA A 65 -41.98 -26.29 43.16
CA ALA A 65 -41.36 -26.95 44.31
C ALA A 65 -40.01 -27.61 44.01
N ASP A 66 -39.73 -27.97 42.74
CA ASP A 66 -38.45 -28.57 42.36
C ASP A 66 -37.29 -27.57 42.49
N CYS A 67 -37.58 -26.27 42.38
CA CYS A 67 -36.64 -25.17 42.59
C CYS A 67 -36.79 -24.53 43.99
N HIS A 68 -38.02 -24.43 44.49
CA HIS A 68 -38.37 -23.85 45.79
C HIS A 68 -38.56 -24.92 46.87
N ALA A 69 -37.54 -25.76 47.06
CA ALA A 69 -37.57 -26.82 48.08
C ALA A 69 -37.83 -26.24 49.48
N GLY A 70 -38.76 -26.84 50.24
CA GLY A 70 -39.15 -26.39 51.58
C GLY A 70 -40.36 -25.45 51.63
N HIS A 71 -41.05 -25.23 50.52
CA HIS A 71 -42.27 -24.41 50.42
C HIS A 71 -43.52 -25.21 50.04
N GLU A 72 -43.51 -26.53 50.25
CA GLU A 72 -44.59 -27.44 49.86
C GLU A 72 -45.82 -27.34 50.78
N GLU A 73 -45.70 -26.73 51.96
CA GLU A 73 -46.77 -26.60 52.95
C GLU A 73 -47.13 -25.13 53.21
N TYR A 74 -48.43 -24.80 53.23
CA TYR A 74 -48.94 -23.47 53.57
C TYR A 74 -49.44 -23.40 55.03
N PRO A 75 -49.12 -22.34 55.80
CA PRO A 75 -48.28 -21.18 55.43
C PRO A 75 -46.78 -21.53 55.46
N HIS A 76 -46.07 -21.23 54.37
CA HIS A 76 -44.62 -21.43 54.30
C HIS A 76 -43.86 -20.21 54.85
N PRO A 77 -42.66 -20.40 55.43
CA PRO A 77 -41.83 -19.30 55.91
C PRO A 77 -41.43 -18.34 54.78
N ALA A 78 -41.15 -17.09 55.13
CA ALA A 78 -40.47 -16.16 54.23
C ALA A 78 -39.07 -16.71 53.93
N ALA A 79 -38.77 -16.90 52.64
CA ALA A 79 -37.53 -17.55 52.23
C ALA A 79 -36.36 -16.55 52.24
N ASP A 80 -35.29 -16.88 52.97
CA ASP A 80 -34.01 -16.17 52.85
C ASP A 80 -33.11 -16.77 51.74
N ALA A 81 -33.43 -17.98 51.25
CA ALA A 81 -32.60 -18.72 50.31
C ALA A 81 -33.19 -18.73 48.89
N ARG A 82 -32.43 -18.21 47.92
CA ARG A 82 -32.76 -18.29 46.49
C ARG A 82 -32.60 -19.73 45.98
N ALA A 83 -33.48 -20.14 45.07
CA ALA A 83 -33.35 -21.42 44.35
C ALA A 83 -31.97 -21.54 43.69
N SER A 84 -31.31 -22.69 43.88
CA SER A 84 -29.95 -22.92 43.37
C SER A 84 -29.97 -23.71 42.07
N CYS A 85 -29.41 -23.12 41.01
CA CYS A 85 -29.24 -23.80 39.72
C CYS A 85 -28.30 -25.01 39.81
N ALA A 86 -27.36 -25.03 40.77
CA ALA A 86 -26.34 -26.08 40.91
C ALA A 86 -26.93 -27.46 41.26
N SER A 87 -28.16 -27.50 41.79
CA SER A 87 -28.88 -28.74 42.09
C SER A 87 -29.10 -29.61 40.86
N CYS A 88 -29.27 -28.99 39.68
CA CYS A 88 -29.49 -29.66 38.40
C CYS A 88 -28.39 -29.36 37.36
N HIS A 89 -27.67 -28.24 37.47
CA HIS A 89 -26.64 -27.79 36.51
C HIS A 89 -25.23 -27.75 37.14
N SER A 90 -24.90 -28.76 37.95
CA SER A 90 -23.65 -28.81 38.70
C SER A 90 -22.38 -28.66 37.82
N ASP A 91 -22.37 -29.27 36.65
CA ASP A 91 -21.31 -29.20 35.64
C ASP A 91 -21.12 -27.77 35.09
N VAL A 92 -22.22 -27.09 34.75
CA VAL A 92 -22.19 -25.70 34.27
C VAL A 92 -21.72 -24.76 35.37
N THR A 93 -22.14 -24.98 36.62
CA THR A 93 -21.72 -24.15 37.75
C THR A 93 -20.25 -24.33 38.10
N GLU A 94 -19.71 -25.53 37.94
CA GLU A 94 -18.27 -25.80 38.10
C GLU A 94 -17.47 -25.11 36.99
N GLY A 95 -17.95 -25.17 35.75
CA GLY A 95 -17.36 -24.44 34.62
C GLY A 95 -17.32 -22.93 34.85
N LEU A 96 -18.44 -22.34 35.30
CA LEU A 96 -18.51 -20.91 35.59
C LEU A 96 -17.57 -20.53 36.74
N ALA A 97 -17.51 -21.32 37.80
CA ALA A 97 -16.61 -21.11 38.92
C ALA A 97 -15.13 -21.14 38.49
N ALA A 98 -14.78 -21.96 37.50
CA ALA A 98 -13.42 -22.02 36.93
C ALA A 98 -13.12 -20.90 35.91
N SER A 99 -14.13 -20.12 35.49
CA SER A 99 -14.01 -19.09 34.47
C SER A 99 -13.60 -17.72 35.05
N VAL A 100 -13.23 -16.79 34.17
CA VAL A 100 -12.98 -15.37 34.51
C VAL A 100 -14.23 -14.62 35.00
N HIS A 101 -15.42 -15.20 34.85
CA HIS A 101 -16.67 -14.66 35.38
C HIS A 101 -17.05 -15.28 36.72
N GLY A 102 -16.39 -16.36 37.15
CA GLY A 102 -16.51 -16.91 38.50
C GLY A 102 -15.44 -16.41 39.48
N ARG A 103 -14.26 -16.01 38.97
CA ARG A 103 -13.03 -15.57 39.69
C ARG A 103 -12.97 -15.96 41.17
N PRO A 104 -12.61 -17.22 41.49
CA PRO A 104 -12.45 -17.67 42.87
C PRO A 104 -11.28 -16.98 43.60
N ASP A 105 -10.39 -16.32 42.86
CA ASP A 105 -9.19 -15.60 43.30
C ASP A 105 -9.44 -14.11 43.63
N ALA A 106 -10.62 -13.57 43.34
CA ALA A 106 -10.99 -12.19 43.61
C ALA A 106 -12.42 -12.07 44.18
N PRO A 107 -12.64 -12.48 45.45
CA PRO A 107 -13.96 -12.52 46.08
C PRO A 107 -14.60 -11.14 46.31
N ASP A 108 -13.80 -10.08 46.32
CA ASP A 108 -14.27 -8.69 46.54
C ASP A 108 -14.88 -8.06 45.28
N LEU A 109 -14.81 -8.74 44.14
CA LEU A 109 -15.37 -8.28 42.87
C LEU A 109 -16.79 -8.79 42.66
N LYS A 110 -17.66 -7.95 42.08
CA LYS A 110 -19.06 -8.30 41.80
C LYS A 110 -19.14 -9.14 40.53
N HIS A 111 -19.24 -10.46 40.69
CA HIS A 111 -19.33 -11.41 39.59
C HIS A 111 -20.73 -11.49 38.98
N PRO A 112 -20.87 -11.66 37.65
CA PRO A 112 -22.16 -11.91 37.03
C PRO A 112 -22.71 -13.27 37.47
N GLY A 113 -23.98 -13.31 37.88
CA GLY A 113 -24.68 -14.56 38.17
C GLY A 113 -25.38 -15.11 36.94
N CYS A 114 -25.99 -16.30 37.04
CA CYS A 114 -26.71 -16.94 35.92
C CYS A 114 -27.77 -16.01 35.30
N THR A 115 -28.53 -15.29 36.13
CA THR A 115 -29.59 -14.38 35.68
C THR A 115 -29.07 -13.08 35.06
N SER A 116 -27.80 -12.74 35.28
CA SER A 116 -27.16 -11.60 34.62
C SER A 116 -27.00 -11.83 33.11
N CYS A 117 -26.88 -13.09 32.69
CA CYS A 117 -26.76 -13.46 31.28
C CYS A 117 -28.04 -14.08 30.71
N HIS A 118 -28.76 -14.90 31.48
CA HIS A 118 -29.96 -15.61 31.00
C HIS A 118 -31.27 -14.84 31.24
N GLY A 119 -31.24 -13.76 32.02
CA GLY A 119 -32.43 -13.03 32.43
C GLY A 119 -33.12 -13.62 33.67
N PRO A 120 -34.33 -13.15 34.00
CA PRO A 120 -35.07 -13.60 35.18
C PRO A 120 -35.44 -15.09 35.10
N THR A 121 -35.27 -15.83 36.20
CA THR A 121 -35.51 -17.29 36.25
C THR A 121 -36.92 -17.70 35.80
N HIS A 122 -37.95 -16.94 36.21
CA HIS A 122 -39.35 -17.18 35.83
C HIS A 122 -39.74 -16.63 34.45
N ALA A 123 -38.78 -16.13 33.68
CA ALA A 123 -38.96 -15.68 32.28
C ALA A 123 -37.82 -16.17 31.37
N LEU A 124 -37.07 -17.20 31.78
CA LEU A 124 -35.87 -17.69 31.11
C LEU A 124 -36.20 -18.44 29.81
N ARG A 125 -35.84 -17.84 28.68
CA ARG A 125 -36.11 -18.36 27.33
C ARG A 125 -34.96 -19.21 26.78
N ALA A 126 -35.29 -20.12 25.88
CA ALA A 126 -34.32 -20.98 25.20
C ALA A 126 -33.31 -20.14 24.39
N HIS A 127 -32.08 -20.64 24.23
CA HIS A 127 -31.01 -19.91 23.53
C HIS A 127 -31.30 -19.57 22.06
N ASP A 128 -32.23 -20.27 21.43
CA ASP A 128 -32.69 -20.12 20.05
C ASP A 128 -33.97 -19.26 19.96
N ASP A 129 -34.56 -18.88 21.10
CA ASP A 129 -35.64 -17.88 21.14
C ASP A 129 -35.04 -16.48 20.86
N PRO A 130 -35.52 -15.74 19.85
CA PRO A 130 -35.04 -14.39 19.53
C PRO A 130 -35.17 -13.39 20.68
N VAL A 131 -35.99 -13.67 21.68
CA VAL A 131 -36.18 -12.84 22.89
C VAL A 131 -35.16 -13.19 23.99
N SER A 132 -34.51 -14.36 23.90
CA SER A 132 -33.52 -14.76 24.91
C SER A 132 -32.31 -13.83 24.92
N PRO A 133 -31.85 -13.35 26.08
CA PRO A 133 -30.62 -12.55 26.15
C PRO A 133 -29.38 -13.31 25.67
N VAL A 134 -29.35 -14.65 25.79
CA VAL A 134 -28.25 -15.48 25.30
C VAL A 134 -28.40 -15.88 23.81
N HIS A 135 -29.42 -15.37 23.11
CA HIS A 135 -29.56 -15.61 21.69
C HIS A 135 -28.36 -15.04 20.91
N PRO A 136 -27.83 -15.72 19.87
CA PRO A 136 -26.66 -15.25 19.11
C PRO A 136 -26.70 -13.78 18.68
N ALA A 137 -27.86 -13.31 18.20
CA ALA A 137 -28.06 -11.93 17.79
C ALA A 137 -28.14 -10.91 18.95
N ARG A 138 -28.33 -11.38 20.19
CA ARG A 138 -28.43 -10.55 21.40
C ARG A 138 -27.18 -10.60 22.29
N LEU A 139 -26.27 -11.55 22.07
CA LEU A 139 -25.02 -11.66 22.81
C LEU A 139 -24.21 -10.35 22.91
N PRO A 140 -24.10 -9.51 21.85
CA PRO A 140 -23.42 -8.21 21.97
C PRO A 140 -24.05 -7.29 23.02
N VAL A 141 -25.37 -7.30 23.13
CA VAL A 141 -26.13 -6.53 24.15
C VAL A 141 -25.90 -7.13 25.53
N THR A 142 -25.97 -8.46 25.65
CA THR A 142 -25.83 -9.17 26.93
C THR A 142 -24.42 -9.03 27.51
N CYS A 143 -23.39 -9.27 26.71
CA CYS A 143 -22.01 -9.06 27.12
C CYS A 143 -21.71 -7.56 27.32
N GLY A 144 -22.27 -6.70 26.46
CA GLY A 144 -22.06 -5.25 26.49
C GLY A 144 -22.68 -4.55 27.69
N ALA A 145 -23.66 -5.15 28.37
CA ALA A 145 -24.19 -4.64 29.64
C ALA A 145 -23.09 -4.43 30.69
N CYS A 146 -21.97 -5.18 30.59
CA CYS A 146 -20.79 -5.02 31.43
C CYS A 146 -19.56 -4.59 30.62
N HIS A 147 -19.27 -5.22 29.48
CA HIS A 147 -18.05 -4.99 28.71
C HIS A 147 -18.04 -3.70 27.86
N SER A 148 -19.14 -2.94 27.83
CA SER A 148 -19.18 -1.62 27.22
C SER A 148 -19.01 -0.48 28.24
N ASP A 149 -18.95 -0.79 29.54
CA ASP A 149 -18.80 0.21 30.61
C ASP A 149 -17.32 0.61 30.83
N PRO A 150 -16.92 1.86 30.50
CA PRO A 150 -15.55 2.34 30.71
C PRO A 150 -15.15 2.41 32.18
N GLU A 151 -16.10 2.63 33.10
CA GLU A 151 -15.82 2.69 34.53
C GLU A 151 -15.49 1.32 35.10
N MET A 152 -16.16 0.27 34.62
CA MET A 152 -15.83 -1.12 34.92
C MET A 152 -14.42 -1.46 34.41
N GLY A 153 -14.10 -1.10 33.16
CA GLY A 153 -12.76 -1.34 32.60
C GLY A 153 -11.63 -0.66 33.39
N ALA A 154 -11.85 0.57 33.83
CA ALA A 154 -10.87 1.32 34.62
C ALA A 154 -10.65 0.74 36.04
N LYS A 155 -11.72 0.26 36.70
CA LYS A 155 -11.64 -0.38 38.03
C LYS A 155 -10.99 -1.76 37.98
N GLU A 156 -11.26 -2.52 36.93
CA GLU A 156 -10.79 -3.90 36.76
C GLU A 156 -9.42 -4.01 36.07
N GLY A 157 -8.76 -2.89 35.75
CA GLY A 157 -7.48 -2.87 35.04
C GLY A 157 -7.56 -3.38 33.59
N ILE A 158 -8.76 -3.51 33.04
CA ILE A 158 -9.00 -3.99 31.68
C ILE A 158 -8.88 -2.80 30.74
N ARG A 159 -7.80 -2.74 29.95
CA ARG A 159 -7.66 -1.79 28.83
C ARG A 159 -8.64 -2.15 27.71
N LEU A 160 -9.92 -1.88 27.92
CA LEU A 160 -10.99 -2.19 26.96
C LEU A 160 -10.88 -1.26 25.73
N VAL A 161 -10.38 -1.82 24.64
CA VAL A 161 -10.64 -1.32 23.29
C VAL A 161 -12.06 -1.73 22.91
N GLN A 162 -13.08 -1.06 23.46
CA GLN A 162 -14.51 -1.12 23.09
C GLN A 162 -14.91 -2.38 22.25
N PRO A 163 -14.82 -3.60 22.83
CA PRO A 163 -14.81 -4.84 22.06
C PRO A 163 -16.17 -5.13 21.42
N ILE A 164 -17.25 -4.67 22.05
CA ILE A 164 -18.61 -4.80 21.52
C ILE A 164 -18.75 -3.98 20.23
N ALA A 165 -18.38 -2.70 20.25
CA ALA A 165 -18.42 -1.85 19.05
C ALA A 165 -17.49 -2.37 17.94
N ALA A 166 -16.34 -2.95 18.31
CA ALA A 166 -15.43 -3.60 17.37
C ALA A 166 -16.07 -4.84 16.70
N TYR A 167 -16.70 -5.71 17.50
CA TYR A 167 -17.42 -6.88 17.01
C TYR A 167 -18.60 -6.50 16.13
N GLU A 168 -19.42 -5.53 16.52
CA GLU A 168 -20.57 -5.06 15.72
C GLU A 168 -20.16 -4.54 14.34
N ALA A 169 -18.94 -4.02 14.21
CA ALA A 169 -18.37 -3.60 12.93
C ALA A 169 -17.80 -4.76 12.07
N SER A 170 -17.74 -5.99 12.59
CA SER A 170 -17.16 -7.15 11.93
C SER A 170 -18.07 -7.79 10.87
N VAL A 171 -17.48 -8.63 10.01
CA VAL A 171 -18.25 -9.47 9.06
C VAL A 171 -19.11 -10.49 9.79
N HIS A 172 -18.66 -10.99 10.95
CA HIS A 172 -19.40 -11.99 11.71
C HIS A 172 -20.67 -11.40 12.32
N ALA A 173 -20.60 -10.22 12.94
CA ALA A 173 -21.79 -9.56 13.47
C ALA A 173 -22.80 -9.21 12.37
N ARG A 174 -22.33 -8.78 11.20
CA ARG A 174 -23.21 -8.54 10.04
C ARG A 174 -23.92 -9.81 9.58
N ALA A 175 -23.21 -10.94 9.53
CA ALA A 175 -23.80 -12.24 9.17
C ALA A 175 -24.82 -12.72 10.22
N VAL A 176 -24.50 -12.62 11.52
CA VAL A 176 -25.44 -12.93 12.61
C VAL A 176 -26.70 -12.05 12.52
N ALA A 177 -26.54 -10.74 12.27
CA ALA A 177 -27.67 -9.82 12.10
C ALA A 177 -28.52 -10.13 10.86
N ALA A 178 -27.93 -10.74 9.83
CA ALA A 178 -28.63 -11.24 8.65
C ALA A 178 -29.33 -12.61 8.89
N GLY A 179 -29.20 -13.20 10.08
CA GLY A 179 -29.76 -14.51 10.42
C GLY A 179 -28.90 -15.68 9.95
N GLU A 180 -27.65 -15.45 9.55
CA GLU A 180 -26.72 -16.50 9.17
C GLU A 180 -26.01 -17.10 10.39
N HIS A 181 -25.59 -18.36 10.27
CA HIS A 181 -24.74 -19.01 11.26
C HIS A 181 -23.31 -18.47 11.16
N ALA A 182 -22.96 -17.56 12.07
CA ALA A 182 -21.64 -16.94 12.13
C ALA A 182 -21.11 -16.84 13.57
N ALA A 183 -19.81 -16.59 13.71
CA ALA A 183 -19.14 -16.56 15.00
C ALA A 183 -19.67 -15.43 15.90
N THR A 184 -19.94 -15.75 17.15
CA THR A 184 -20.35 -14.82 18.20
C THR A 184 -19.30 -14.70 19.29
N CYS A 185 -19.57 -13.88 20.32
CA CYS A 185 -18.71 -13.78 21.49
C CYS A 185 -18.42 -15.17 22.11
N SER A 186 -19.47 -16.00 22.27
CA SER A 186 -19.33 -17.32 22.89
C SER A 186 -18.70 -18.37 21.97
N SER A 187 -18.82 -18.21 20.65
CA SER A 187 -18.13 -19.09 19.68
C SER A 187 -16.61 -19.02 19.83
N CYS A 188 -16.07 -17.85 20.17
CA CYS A 188 -14.63 -17.68 20.35
C CYS A 188 -14.18 -17.83 21.80
N HIS A 189 -14.94 -17.29 22.77
CA HIS A 189 -14.52 -17.25 24.18
C HIS A 189 -15.02 -18.43 25.03
N GLY A 190 -16.04 -19.15 24.56
CA GLY A 190 -16.83 -20.07 25.39
C GLY A 190 -18.07 -19.40 25.99
N SER A 191 -18.95 -20.20 26.59
CA SER A 191 -20.23 -19.71 27.14
C SER A 191 -20.24 -19.65 28.66
N HIS A 192 -19.75 -20.70 29.32
CA HIS A 192 -19.71 -20.83 30.78
C HIS A 192 -18.31 -21.11 31.31
N ASP A 193 -17.31 -21.26 30.43
CA ASP A 193 -15.93 -21.64 30.72
C ASP A 193 -14.93 -20.62 30.15
N ILE A 194 -15.32 -19.34 30.13
CA ILE A 194 -14.51 -18.26 29.55
C ILE A 194 -13.20 -18.10 30.33
N ARG A 195 -12.08 -18.32 29.66
CA ARG A 195 -10.72 -18.29 30.25
C ARG A 195 -9.90 -17.11 29.70
N PRO A 196 -8.91 -16.59 30.44
CA PRO A 196 -7.98 -15.58 29.94
C PRO A 196 -7.27 -16.06 28.66
N GLY A 197 -6.90 -15.15 27.76
CA GLY A 197 -6.22 -15.52 26.52
C GLY A 197 -4.85 -16.17 26.74
N GLU A 198 -4.23 -15.92 27.88
CA GLU A 198 -2.95 -16.50 28.29
C GLU A 198 -3.08 -17.96 28.79
N ASP A 199 -4.28 -18.40 29.20
CA ASP A 199 -4.53 -19.78 29.62
C ASP A 199 -4.41 -20.71 28.41
N PRO A 200 -3.53 -21.73 28.43
CA PRO A 200 -3.40 -22.71 27.35
C PRO A 200 -4.69 -23.46 26.99
N ALA A 201 -5.64 -23.56 27.92
CA ALA A 201 -6.95 -24.17 27.68
C ALA A 201 -7.99 -23.18 27.12
N SER A 202 -7.66 -21.89 27.01
CA SER A 202 -8.56 -20.90 26.42
C SER A 202 -8.68 -21.07 24.91
N ARG A 203 -9.90 -21.02 24.40
CA ARG A 203 -10.20 -21.05 22.96
C ARG A 203 -9.57 -19.86 22.20
N VAL A 204 -9.37 -18.72 22.86
CA VAL A 204 -8.72 -17.55 22.27
C VAL A 204 -7.21 -17.48 22.54
N ASN A 205 -6.63 -18.51 23.17
CA ASN A 205 -5.18 -18.62 23.26
C ASN A 205 -4.56 -18.69 21.87
N ARG A 206 -3.44 -18.00 21.66
CA ARG A 206 -2.75 -17.91 20.36
C ARG A 206 -2.53 -19.28 19.71
N ALA A 207 -2.18 -20.30 20.48
CA ALA A 207 -1.97 -21.66 19.98
C ALA A 207 -3.27 -22.34 19.51
N ASN A 208 -4.41 -21.95 20.09
CA ASN A 208 -5.73 -22.52 19.83
C ASN A 208 -6.54 -21.72 18.80
N VAL A 209 -6.14 -20.47 18.47
CA VAL A 209 -6.84 -19.64 17.48
C VAL A 209 -7.09 -20.37 16.15
N PRO A 210 -6.11 -21.08 15.53
CA PRO A 210 -6.37 -21.82 14.30
C PRO A 210 -7.46 -22.89 14.43
N SER A 211 -7.55 -23.59 15.57
CA SER A 211 -8.61 -24.57 15.83
C SER A 211 -9.95 -23.91 16.12
N THR A 212 -9.97 -22.78 16.82
CA THR A 212 -11.20 -22.01 17.10
C THR A 212 -11.80 -21.49 15.80
N CYS A 213 -10.98 -20.98 14.89
CA CYS A 213 -11.46 -20.60 13.56
C CYS A 213 -11.89 -21.82 12.73
N ALA A 214 -11.26 -22.99 12.93
CA ALA A 214 -11.58 -24.22 12.19
C ALA A 214 -12.98 -24.76 12.46
N GLU A 215 -13.61 -24.41 13.59
CA GLU A 215 -14.99 -24.81 13.89
C GLU A 215 -15.96 -24.40 12.76
N CYS A 216 -15.71 -23.27 12.10
CA CYS A 216 -16.47 -22.82 10.93
C CYS A 216 -15.64 -22.76 9.62
N HIS A 217 -14.32 -22.60 9.72
CA HIS A 217 -13.40 -22.46 8.57
C HIS A 217 -12.44 -23.65 8.42
N ALA A 218 -12.96 -24.88 8.57
CA ALA A 218 -12.16 -26.11 8.60
C ALA A 218 -11.24 -26.27 7.38
N GLU A 219 -11.75 -26.04 6.16
CA GLU A 219 -10.96 -26.20 4.92
C GLU A 219 -9.79 -25.22 4.82
N ILE A 220 -10.03 -23.96 5.17
CA ILE A 220 -8.99 -22.92 5.16
C ILE A 220 -7.99 -23.17 6.28
N SER A 221 -8.44 -23.61 7.47
CA SER A 221 -7.55 -23.96 8.58
C SER A 221 -6.63 -25.13 8.22
N ALA A 222 -7.14 -26.15 7.52
CA ALA A 222 -6.32 -27.26 7.01
C ALA A 222 -5.27 -26.78 5.99
N THR A 223 -5.63 -25.85 5.11
CA THR A 223 -4.69 -25.23 4.16
C THR A 223 -3.61 -24.44 4.90
N PHE A 224 -4.01 -23.61 5.87
CA PHE A 224 -3.09 -22.86 6.72
C PHE A 224 -2.13 -23.76 7.49
N ALA A 225 -2.61 -24.87 8.06
CA ALA A 225 -1.78 -25.83 8.79
C ALA A 225 -0.65 -26.42 7.93
N ALA A 226 -0.86 -26.53 6.61
CA ALA A 226 0.16 -26.98 5.68
C ALA A 226 1.18 -25.89 5.30
N SER A 227 0.88 -24.61 5.52
CA SER A 227 1.77 -23.47 5.21
C SER A 227 2.97 -23.39 6.14
N VAL A 228 3.98 -22.59 5.77
CA VAL A 228 5.15 -22.33 6.63
C VAL A 228 4.76 -21.70 7.97
N HIS A 229 3.75 -20.82 7.99
CA HIS A 229 3.28 -20.17 9.21
C HIS A 229 2.51 -21.15 10.10
N GLY A 230 1.63 -21.96 9.53
CA GLY A 230 0.88 -22.97 10.29
C GLY A 230 1.79 -24.03 10.88
N GLN A 231 2.77 -24.52 10.11
CA GLN A 231 3.76 -25.47 10.62
C GLN A 231 4.65 -24.87 11.72
N ALA A 232 5.05 -23.59 11.60
CA ALA A 232 5.83 -22.91 12.62
C ALA A 232 5.01 -22.66 13.90
N ALA A 233 3.74 -22.25 13.77
CA ALA A 233 2.84 -22.07 14.90
C ALA A 233 2.58 -23.39 15.64
N ALA A 234 2.37 -24.49 14.91
CA ALA A 234 2.20 -25.82 15.49
C ALA A 234 3.44 -26.34 16.24
N ARG A 235 4.63 -25.81 15.94
CA ARG A 235 5.88 -26.10 16.67
C ARG A 235 6.08 -25.20 17.90
N GLY A 236 5.13 -24.33 18.21
CA GLY A 236 5.21 -23.40 19.34
C GLY A 236 6.11 -22.19 19.07
N ILE A 237 6.29 -21.79 17.81
CA ILE A 237 7.02 -20.56 17.48
C ILE A 237 6.07 -19.37 17.60
N ASP A 238 6.16 -18.64 18.72
CA ASP A 238 5.27 -17.52 19.04
C ASP A 238 5.29 -16.40 17.99
N GLU A 239 6.43 -16.14 17.34
CA GLU A 239 6.52 -15.14 16.27
C GLU A 239 5.81 -15.54 14.98
N SER A 240 5.44 -16.81 14.81
CA SER A 240 4.68 -17.23 13.64
C SER A 240 3.26 -16.68 13.69
N PRO A 241 2.75 -16.03 12.64
CA PRO A 241 1.41 -15.46 12.66
C PRO A 241 0.34 -16.55 12.61
N VAL A 242 -0.74 -16.33 13.35
CA VAL A 242 -2.01 -17.09 13.29
C VAL A 242 -3.11 -16.23 12.68
N CYS A 243 -4.33 -16.77 12.57
CA CYS A 243 -5.45 -16.12 11.87
C CYS A 243 -5.69 -14.67 12.33
N SER A 244 -5.63 -14.41 13.64
CA SER A 244 -5.85 -13.09 14.24
C SER A 244 -4.74 -12.08 13.96
N ASP A 245 -3.51 -12.52 13.69
CA ASP A 245 -2.41 -11.59 13.37
C ASP A 245 -2.60 -10.94 11.99
N CYS A 246 -3.27 -11.64 11.07
CA CYS A 246 -3.59 -11.15 9.73
C CYS A 246 -4.99 -10.51 9.66
N HIS A 247 -6.01 -11.13 10.25
CA HIS A 247 -7.39 -10.66 10.14
C HIS A 247 -7.82 -9.69 11.24
N GLY A 248 -7.04 -9.58 12.32
CA GLY A 248 -7.39 -8.83 13.53
C GLY A 248 -8.23 -9.65 14.51
N GLU A 249 -8.57 -8.99 15.62
CA GLU A 249 -9.42 -9.51 16.69
C GLU A 249 -10.66 -8.63 16.84
N HIS A 250 -11.81 -9.23 17.17
CA HIS A 250 -13.15 -8.64 17.31
C HIS A 250 -13.66 -7.88 16.07
N ARG A 251 -12.92 -6.91 15.51
CA ARG A 251 -13.20 -6.17 14.27
C ARG A 251 -12.65 -6.88 13.03
N ILE A 252 -13.03 -8.15 12.83
CA ILE A 252 -12.65 -8.91 11.64
C ILE A 252 -13.42 -8.35 10.43
N LEU A 253 -12.71 -7.75 9.47
CA LEU A 253 -13.28 -7.15 8.26
C LEU A 253 -13.02 -8.01 7.02
N GLY A 254 -13.87 -7.88 6.01
CA GLY A 254 -13.72 -8.63 4.77
C GLY A 254 -12.52 -8.14 3.95
N PRO A 255 -11.93 -8.97 3.08
CA PRO A 255 -10.77 -8.57 2.27
C PRO A 255 -11.06 -7.46 1.25
N ALA A 256 -12.34 -7.18 0.97
CA ALA A 256 -12.77 -6.06 0.13
C ALA A 256 -12.94 -4.74 0.92
N ASP A 257 -12.98 -4.78 2.25
CA ASP A 257 -13.12 -3.60 3.09
C ASP A 257 -11.77 -2.87 3.17
N LYS A 258 -11.72 -1.58 2.81
CA LYS A 258 -10.47 -0.78 2.85
C LYS A 258 -9.81 -0.71 4.23
N GLY A 259 -10.61 -0.84 5.29
CA GLY A 259 -10.14 -0.86 6.68
C GLY A 259 -9.57 -2.21 7.12
N SER A 260 -9.70 -3.27 6.31
CA SER A 260 -9.19 -4.59 6.63
C SER A 260 -7.66 -4.64 6.49
N PRO A 261 -6.91 -5.25 7.42
CA PRO A 261 -5.47 -5.42 7.27
C PRO A 261 -5.12 -6.25 6.02
N VAL A 262 -5.98 -7.18 5.63
CA VAL A 262 -5.81 -8.03 4.44
C VAL A 262 -6.36 -7.39 3.15
N PHE A 263 -6.78 -6.13 3.17
CA PHE A 263 -7.11 -5.40 1.95
C PHE A 263 -5.88 -5.25 1.04
N ALA A 264 -6.06 -5.32 -0.27
CA ALA A 264 -4.98 -5.47 -1.24
C ALA A 264 -3.82 -4.46 -1.08
N SER A 265 -4.11 -3.19 -0.77
CA SER A 265 -3.09 -2.15 -0.54
C SER A 265 -2.44 -2.19 0.84
N ASN A 266 -3.08 -2.84 1.81
CA ASN A 266 -2.61 -2.94 3.20
C ASN A 266 -1.68 -4.16 3.39
N VAL A 267 -1.84 -5.21 2.57
CA VAL A 267 -1.06 -6.46 2.67
C VAL A 267 0.45 -6.24 2.74
N PRO A 268 1.11 -5.46 1.84
CA PRO A 268 2.57 -5.36 1.85
C PRO A 268 3.15 -4.76 3.14
N LYS A 269 2.46 -3.78 3.73
CA LYS A 269 3.01 -2.99 4.85
C LYS A 269 2.39 -3.34 6.20
N MET A 270 1.08 -3.55 6.26
CA MET A 270 0.35 -3.77 7.51
C MET A 270 0.23 -5.25 7.89
N THR A 271 0.17 -6.15 6.91
CA THR A 271 -0.01 -7.59 7.16
C THR A 271 1.33 -8.33 7.09
N CYS A 272 1.95 -8.41 5.92
CA CYS A 272 3.21 -9.16 5.76
C CYS A 272 4.41 -8.34 6.26
N GLY A 273 4.50 -7.07 5.87
CA GLY A 273 5.62 -6.19 6.19
C GLY A 273 5.79 -5.91 7.68
N ARG A 274 4.73 -6.04 8.48
CA ARG A 274 4.79 -5.87 9.94
C ARG A 274 5.76 -6.83 10.61
N CYS A 275 5.87 -8.07 10.11
CA CYS A 275 6.80 -9.08 10.63
C CYS A 275 8.02 -9.26 9.72
N HIS A 276 7.83 -9.27 8.40
CA HIS A 276 8.95 -9.48 7.46
C HIS A 276 9.85 -8.25 7.28
N GLY A 277 9.42 -7.07 7.74
CA GLY A 277 10.26 -5.87 7.84
C GLY A 277 10.73 -5.57 9.26
N ASP A 278 10.40 -6.42 10.23
CA ASP A 278 10.81 -6.27 11.63
C ASP A 278 12.16 -6.94 11.87
N LEU A 279 13.18 -6.12 12.18
CA LEU A 279 14.55 -6.58 12.38
C LEU A 279 14.66 -7.67 13.46
N ARG A 280 13.87 -7.58 14.53
CA ARG A 280 13.90 -8.59 15.61
C ARG A 280 13.43 -9.95 15.10
N VAL A 281 12.39 -10.01 14.27
CA VAL A 281 11.95 -11.25 13.65
C VAL A 281 12.95 -11.72 12.61
N THR A 282 13.40 -10.85 11.70
CA THR A 282 14.26 -11.26 10.58
C THR A 282 15.63 -11.74 11.06
N GLU A 283 16.27 -11.06 12.01
CA GLU A 283 17.54 -11.51 12.59
C GLU A 283 17.41 -12.84 13.34
N LYS A 284 16.34 -13.01 14.15
CA LYS A 284 16.13 -14.23 14.95
C LYS A 284 16.03 -15.49 14.08
N PHE A 285 15.39 -15.37 12.92
CA PHE A 285 15.15 -16.51 12.01
C PHE A 285 16.06 -16.53 10.79
N GLY A 286 17.03 -15.61 10.69
CA GLY A 286 17.94 -15.51 9.54
C GLY A 286 17.22 -15.21 8.23
N LEU A 287 16.12 -14.45 8.28
CA LEU A 287 15.39 -13.99 7.11
C LEU A 287 16.05 -12.73 6.54
N THR A 288 15.92 -12.53 5.23
CA THR A 288 16.36 -11.30 4.58
C THR A 288 15.55 -10.10 5.09
N ASP A 289 16.20 -9.14 5.73
CA ASP A 289 15.60 -7.87 6.18
C ASP A 289 15.26 -6.92 5.02
N THR A 290 15.84 -7.17 3.84
CA THR A 290 15.69 -6.32 2.65
C THR A 290 14.53 -6.68 1.75
N ALA A 291 13.88 -7.84 1.91
CA ALA A 291 12.86 -8.31 0.95
C ALA A 291 11.65 -7.37 0.85
N VAL A 292 11.16 -6.87 1.98
CA VAL A 292 10.05 -5.90 2.02
C VAL A 292 10.46 -4.60 1.33
N THR A 293 11.66 -4.09 1.62
CA THR A 293 12.18 -2.87 0.98
C THR A 293 12.37 -3.07 -0.53
N ALA A 294 12.89 -4.22 -0.96
CA ALA A 294 13.06 -4.56 -2.37
C ALA A 294 11.72 -4.62 -3.11
N PHE A 295 10.70 -5.25 -2.51
CA PHE A 295 9.35 -5.24 -3.03
C PHE A 295 8.80 -3.82 -3.10
N GLU A 296 8.94 -3.03 -2.05
CA GLU A 296 8.49 -1.65 -1.99
C GLU A 296 9.15 -0.77 -3.07
N ASP A 297 10.42 -1.00 -3.39
CA ASP A 297 11.13 -0.27 -4.43
C ASP A 297 10.83 -0.76 -5.86
N SER A 298 10.18 -1.91 -6.00
CA SER A 298 9.74 -2.45 -7.28
C SER A 298 8.57 -1.65 -7.88
N PHE A 299 8.28 -1.90 -9.17
CA PHE A 299 7.12 -1.31 -9.83
C PHE A 299 5.80 -1.64 -9.10
N HIS A 300 5.63 -2.89 -8.65
CA HIS A 300 4.43 -3.30 -7.93
C HIS A 300 4.26 -2.55 -6.61
N GLY A 301 5.33 -2.44 -5.82
CA GLY A 301 5.33 -1.69 -4.56
C GLY A 301 5.04 -0.20 -4.75
N LEU A 302 5.67 0.44 -5.75
CA LEU A 302 5.44 1.85 -6.07
C LEU A 302 4.00 2.11 -6.54
N ALA A 303 3.45 1.25 -7.41
CA ALA A 303 2.08 1.33 -7.85
C ALA A 303 1.08 1.13 -6.70
N GLY A 304 1.35 0.18 -5.80
CA GLY A 304 0.54 -0.08 -4.61
C GLY A 304 0.51 1.11 -3.66
N ARG A 305 1.66 1.70 -3.35
CA ARG A 305 1.75 2.94 -2.55
C ARG A 305 1.09 4.14 -3.21
N SER A 306 1.03 4.16 -4.55
CA SER A 306 0.28 5.18 -5.29
C SER A 306 -1.25 4.98 -5.24
N GLY A 307 -1.74 3.94 -4.55
CA GLY A 307 -3.17 3.66 -4.38
C GLY A 307 -3.75 2.64 -5.37
N SER A 308 -2.92 2.00 -6.21
CA SER A 308 -3.41 0.92 -7.08
C SER A 308 -3.73 -0.32 -6.24
N VAL A 309 -4.98 -0.79 -6.34
CA VAL A 309 -5.44 -2.02 -5.66
C VAL A 309 -5.45 -3.24 -6.57
N THR A 310 -5.20 -3.04 -7.86
CA THR A 310 -5.17 -4.09 -8.89
C THR A 310 -3.76 -4.60 -9.18
N VAL A 311 -2.74 -3.93 -8.65
CA VAL A 311 -1.35 -4.36 -8.80
C VAL A 311 -1.04 -5.53 -7.86
N ALA A 312 -0.15 -6.42 -8.29
CA ALA A 312 0.28 -7.54 -7.48
C ALA A 312 0.88 -7.08 -6.13
N ASN A 313 0.57 -7.82 -5.07
CA ASN A 313 1.12 -7.65 -3.74
C ASN A 313 1.82 -8.94 -3.28
N CYS A 314 2.27 -9.00 -2.02
CA CYS A 314 2.94 -10.17 -1.48
C CYS A 314 2.11 -11.45 -1.64
N ALA A 315 0.81 -11.38 -1.38
CA ALA A 315 -0.10 -12.52 -1.47
C ALA A 315 -0.36 -12.98 -2.91
N SER A 316 -0.28 -12.07 -3.89
CA SER A 316 -0.42 -12.40 -5.32
C SER A 316 0.66 -13.35 -5.82
N CYS A 317 1.85 -13.34 -5.18
CA CYS A 317 2.96 -14.22 -5.54
C CYS A 317 3.11 -15.39 -4.55
N HIS A 318 2.98 -15.14 -3.25
CA HIS A 318 3.28 -16.13 -2.21
C HIS A 318 2.07 -16.99 -1.79
N GLY A 319 0.85 -16.61 -2.17
CA GLY A 319 -0.38 -17.18 -1.61
C GLY A 319 -0.88 -16.44 -0.38
N VAL A 320 -2.02 -16.86 0.16
CA VAL A 320 -2.68 -16.21 1.30
C VAL A 320 -2.60 -17.11 2.53
N HIS A 321 -3.22 -18.30 2.43
CA HIS A 321 -3.24 -19.31 3.48
C HIS A 321 -2.35 -20.52 3.15
N ASP A 322 -1.85 -20.58 1.92
CA ASP A 322 -1.04 -21.65 1.35
C ASP A 322 0.40 -21.17 1.07
N ILE A 323 0.94 -20.36 1.98
CA ILE A 323 2.29 -19.83 1.86
C ILE A 323 3.29 -20.96 2.10
N LEU A 324 3.94 -21.40 1.02
CA LEU A 324 4.89 -22.52 1.00
C LEU A 324 6.30 -22.03 0.64
N PRO A 325 7.36 -22.71 1.11
CA PRO A 325 8.73 -22.31 0.78
C PRO A 325 8.98 -22.48 -0.73
N SER A 326 9.88 -21.67 -1.30
CA SER A 326 10.19 -21.72 -2.76
C SER A 326 10.75 -23.06 -3.23
N SER A 327 11.25 -23.88 -2.31
CA SER A 327 11.71 -25.24 -2.59
C SER A 327 10.58 -26.27 -2.71
N ASP A 328 9.38 -25.98 -2.21
CA ASP A 328 8.22 -26.86 -2.34
C ASP A 328 7.63 -26.72 -3.76
N PRO A 329 7.52 -27.81 -4.55
CA PRO A 329 6.94 -27.77 -5.90
C PRO A 329 5.50 -27.25 -5.97
N ARG A 330 4.76 -27.26 -4.85
CA ARG A 330 3.39 -26.73 -4.77
C ARG A 330 3.36 -25.22 -4.53
N SER A 331 4.49 -24.60 -4.17
CA SER A 331 4.56 -23.17 -3.92
C SER A 331 4.35 -22.37 -5.20
N HIS A 332 3.54 -21.32 -5.14
CA HIS A 332 3.35 -20.36 -6.24
C HIS A 332 4.66 -19.70 -6.68
N ILE A 333 5.66 -19.62 -5.80
CA ILE A 333 6.98 -19.07 -6.10
C ILE A 333 8.05 -20.13 -6.39
N ALA A 334 7.66 -21.40 -6.52
CA ALA A 334 8.60 -22.43 -6.97
C ALA A 334 9.10 -22.08 -8.39
N PRO A 335 10.39 -22.31 -8.72
CA PRO A 335 10.95 -21.92 -10.02
C PRO A 335 10.14 -22.43 -11.23
N ALA A 336 9.54 -23.61 -11.13
CA ALA A 336 8.69 -24.19 -12.18
C ALA A 336 7.32 -23.51 -12.31
N ASN A 337 6.82 -22.85 -11.26
CA ASN A 337 5.50 -22.24 -11.20
C ASN A 337 5.53 -20.73 -11.50
N LEU A 338 6.70 -20.08 -11.43
CA LEU A 338 6.84 -18.62 -11.63
C LEU A 338 6.22 -18.12 -12.94
N ALA A 339 6.34 -18.87 -14.04
CA ALA A 339 5.74 -18.50 -15.32
C ALA A 339 4.20 -18.44 -15.23
N ALA A 340 3.57 -19.39 -14.55
CA ALA A 340 2.13 -19.39 -14.32
C ALA A 340 1.72 -18.27 -13.34
N THR A 341 2.47 -18.09 -12.27
CA THR A 341 2.22 -17.06 -11.24
C THR A 341 2.28 -15.65 -11.81
N CYS A 342 3.34 -15.33 -12.56
CA CYS A 342 3.42 -14.06 -13.29
C CYS A 342 2.39 -14.00 -14.43
N GLY A 343 2.11 -15.13 -15.07
CA GLY A 343 1.15 -15.29 -16.17
C GLY A 343 -0.27 -14.85 -15.85
N ASN A 344 -0.68 -14.90 -14.58
CA ASN A 344 -1.98 -14.43 -14.10
C ASN A 344 -2.22 -12.94 -14.42
N CYS A 345 -1.16 -12.14 -14.48
CA CYS A 345 -1.23 -10.71 -14.82
C CYS A 345 -0.45 -10.35 -16.08
N HIS A 346 0.59 -11.12 -16.42
CA HIS A 346 1.47 -10.90 -17.56
C HIS A 346 1.41 -12.07 -18.55
N PRO A 347 0.47 -12.06 -19.52
CA PRO A 347 0.34 -13.12 -20.50
C PRO A 347 1.66 -13.40 -21.23
N GLY A 348 2.12 -14.65 -21.17
CA GLY A 348 3.38 -15.09 -21.80
C GLY A 348 4.65 -14.87 -20.97
N ALA A 349 4.54 -14.40 -19.72
CA ALA A 349 5.68 -14.26 -18.83
C ALA A 349 6.40 -15.61 -18.62
N GLY A 350 7.72 -15.64 -18.82
CA GLY A 350 8.53 -16.84 -18.60
C GLY A 350 8.35 -17.95 -19.66
N ALA A 351 7.62 -17.69 -20.75
CA ALA A 351 7.39 -18.70 -21.80
C ALA A 351 8.67 -19.07 -22.58
N SER A 352 9.64 -18.16 -22.69
CA SER A 352 10.88 -18.37 -23.46
C SER A 352 12.17 -18.22 -22.65
N PHE A 353 12.08 -17.79 -21.38
CA PHE A 353 13.25 -17.44 -20.55
C PHE A 353 13.00 -17.68 -19.06
N ALA A 354 14.09 -17.76 -18.29
CA ALA A 354 14.05 -17.89 -16.84
C ALA A 354 13.67 -16.58 -16.14
N ILE A 355 12.71 -16.66 -15.23
CA ILE A 355 12.39 -15.61 -14.26
C ILE A 355 13.42 -15.71 -13.12
N GLY A 356 14.18 -14.63 -12.90
CA GLY A 356 15.19 -14.57 -11.84
C GLY A 356 14.60 -14.19 -10.48
N GLU A 357 15.46 -13.86 -9.53
CA GLU A 357 15.03 -13.38 -8.21
C GLU A 357 14.20 -12.08 -8.32
N VAL A 358 13.17 -11.99 -7.49
CA VAL A 358 12.17 -10.90 -7.54
C VAL A 358 12.46 -9.83 -6.48
N HIS A 359 12.88 -10.23 -5.28
CA HIS A 359 13.19 -9.32 -4.16
C HIS A 359 14.66 -8.92 -4.15
N VAL A 360 15.03 -8.08 -5.11
CA VAL A 360 16.42 -7.66 -5.32
C VAL A 360 16.57 -6.16 -5.09
N LEU A 361 17.52 -5.76 -4.25
CA LEU A 361 17.92 -4.36 -4.14
C LEU A 361 19.04 -4.06 -5.13
N PRO A 362 18.90 -3.05 -6.02
CA PRO A 362 19.93 -2.70 -7.02
C PRO A 362 21.31 -2.33 -6.45
N GLY A 363 21.42 -2.08 -5.14
CA GLY A 363 22.65 -1.71 -4.46
C GLY A 363 23.39 -2.86 -3.77
N ASP A 364 22.77 -4.03 -3.68
CA ASP A 364 23.34 -5.19 -3.02
C ASP A 364 23.98 -6.12 -4.07
N LYS A 365 25.27 -6.42 -3.89
CA LYS A 365 26.00 -7.30 -4.82
C LYS A 365 25.57 -8.75 -4.71
N GLU A 366 25.04 -9.15 -3.56
CA GLU A 366 24.73 -10.55 -3.27
C GLU A 366 23.38 -10.96 -3.86
N THR A 367 22.41 -10.04 -3.83
CA THR A 367 21.05 -10.28 -4.35
C THR A 367 20.83 -9.74 -5.76
N ALA A 368 21.56 -8.71 -6.20
CA ALA A 368 21.39 -8.17 -7.55
C ALA A 368 22.21 -8.89 -8.60
N HIS A 369 21.59 -9.11 -9.78
CA HIS A 369 22.34 -9.54 -10.95
C HIS A 369 23.52 -8.59 -11.18
N PRO A 370 24.76 -9.08 -11.37
CA PRO A 370 25.97 -8.23 -11.37
C PRO A 370 25.89 -7.02 -12.30
N ALA A 371 25.20 -7.17 -13.43
CA ALA A 371 24.97 -6.08 -14.39
C ALA A 371 24.25 -4.88 -13.75
N VAL A 372 23.21 -5.10 -12.95
CA VAL A 372 22.42 -4.04 -12.31
C VAL A 372 23.29 -3.23 -11.35
N TYR A 373 24.08 -3.94 -10.52
CA TYR A 373 25.00 -3.33 -9.57
C TYR A 373 26.04 -2.45 -10.28
N TRP A 374 26.73 -2.99 -11.29
CA TRP A 374 27.79 -2.25 -11.98
C TRP A 374 27.25 -1.07 -12.78
N VAL A 375 26.10 -1.22 -13.43
CA VAL A 375 25.44 -0.13 -14.17
C VAL A 375 25.05 1.00 -13.21
N ARG A 376 24.44 0.69 -12.07
CA ARG A 376 24.08 1.69 -11.04
C ARG A 376 25.32 2.47 -10.58
N ASN A 377 26.39 1.77 -10.21
CA ASN A 377 27.60 2.43 -9.72
C ASN A 377 28.29 3.26 -10.81
N ALA A 378 28.33 2.76 -12.05
CA ALA A 378 28.84 3.52 -13.19
C ALA A 378 28.05 4.82 -13.39
N TYR A 379 26.72 4.78 -13.29
CA TYR A 379 25.87 5.97 -13.38
C TYR A 379 26.11 6.96 -12.23
N LEU A 380 26.29 6.50 -11.00
CA LEU A 380 26.59 7.39 -9.87
C LEU A 380 27.91 8.14 -10.08
N TRP A 381 28.95 7.45 -10.52
CA TRP A 381 30.23 8.09 -10.89
C TRP A 381 30.08 9.04 -12.08
N LEU A 382 29.34 8.62 -13.12
CA LEU A 382 29.07 9.45 -14.29
C LEU A 382 28.35 10.74 -13.92
N ILE A 383 27.29 10.67 -13.11
CA ILE A 383 26.54 11.85 -12.63
C ILE A 383 27.45 12.76 -11.82
N TRP A 384 28.20 12.22 -10.86
CA TRP A 384 29.07 13.03 -10.02
C TRP A 384 30.16 13.73 -10.84
N LEU A 385 30.84 13.02 -11.74
CA LEU A 385 31.89 13.57 -12.60
C LEU A 385 31.34 14.61 -13.58
N THR A 386 30.25 14.28 -14.28
CA THR A 386 29.68 15.13 -15.33
C THR A 386 29.03 16.37 -14.73
N ILE A 387 28.12 16.22 -13.75
CA ILE A 387 27.44 17.36 -13.14
C ILE A 387 28.39 18.20 -12.29
N GLY A 388 29.32 17.56 -11.56
CA GLY A 388 30.37 18.27 -10.82
C GLY A 388 31.29 19.07 -11.74
N GLY A 389 31.70 18.48 -12.87
CA GLY A 389 32.49 19.16 -13.90
C GLY A 389 31.74 20.32 -14.56
N MET A 390 30.46 20.14 -14.89
CA MET A 390 29.58 21.19 -15.42
C MET A 390 29.42 22.36 -14.45
N ALA A 391 29.17 22.07 -13.16
CA ALA A 391 29.03 23.09 -12.12
C ALA A 391 30.33 23.86 -11.91
N LEU A 392 31.48 23.17 -11.86
CA LEU A 392 32.79 23.81 -11.75
C LEU A 392 33.08 24.70 -12.95
N HIS A 393 32.83 24.20 -14.17
CA HIS A 393 32.97 24.99 -15.40
C HIS A 393 32.14 26.28 -15.34
N ASN A 394 30.85 26.16 -15.00
CA ASN A 394 29.94 27.30 -14.98
C ASN A 394 30.28 28.30 -13.86
N LEU A 395 30.76 27.82 -12.71
CA LEU A 395 31.26 28.68 -11.64
C LEU A 395 32.49 29.48 -12.08
N LEU A 396 33.43 28.84 -12.79
CA LEU A 396 34.63 29.50 -13.31
C LEU A 396 34.28 30.55 -14.38
N ASP A 397 33.38 30.21 -15.31
CA ASP A 397 32.88 31.14 -16.33
C ASP A 397 32.16 32.34 -15.69
N LEU A 398 31.21 32.08 -14.78
CA LEU A 398 30.45 33.11 -14.08
C LEU A 398 31.36 34.03 -13.27
N ARG A 399 32.29 33.46 -12.49
CA ARG A 399 33.24 34.24 -11.68
C ARG A 399 34.10 35.15 -12.54
N ARG A 400 34.57 34.66 -13.70
CA ARG A 400 35.41 35.45 -14.60
C ARG A 400 34.61 36.54 -15.29
N LYS A 401 33.42 36.22 -15.80
CA LYS A 401 32.53 37.18 -16.45
C LYS A 401 32.01 38.24 -15.48
N ALA A 402 31.69 37.89 -14.23
CA ALA A 402 31.26 38.85 -13.22
C ALA A 402 32.38 39.84 -12.81
N ARG A 403 33.65 39.43 -12.91
CA ARG A 403 34.81 40.29 -12.60
C ARG A 403 35.31 41.11 -13.79
N THR A 404 34.81 40.84 -14.99
CA THR A 404 35.27 41.49 -16.22
C THR A 404 34.09 42.27 -16.81
N PRO A 405 34.09 43.61 -16.75
CA PRO A 405 32.98 44.39 -17.31
C PRO A 405 32.92 44.24 -18.84
N PHE A 406 31.74 43.94 -19.37
CA PHE A 406 31.47 43.90 -20.82
C PHE A 406 30.30 44.79 -21.18
N THR A 407 30.41 45.52 -22.29
CA THR A 407 29.32 46.33 -22.85
C THR A 407 28.57 45.50 -23.89
N ARG A 408 27.28 45.23 -23.67
CA ARG A 408 26.45 44.49 -24.64
C ARG A 408 26.13 45.39 -25.85
N PRO A 409 26.25 44.89 -27.09
CA PRO A 409 25.94 45.67 -28.26
C PRO A 409 24.43 45.76 -28.42
N ILE A 410 23.94 46.94 -28.79
CA ILE A 410 22.54 47.14 -29.13
C ILE A 410 22.41 46.85 -30.62
N VAL A 411 21.93 45.64 -30.95
CA VAL A 411 21.69 45.21 -32.34
C VAL A 411 20.18 45.01 -32.53
N PRO A 412 19.52 45.73 -33.47
CA PRO A 412 18.10 45.55 -33.78
C PRO A 412 17.81 44.10 -34.20
N ILE A 413 16.65 43.56 -33.82
CA ILE A 413 16.27 42.16 -34.13
C ILE A 413 16.34 41.88 -35.64
N ALA A 414 15.98 42.86 -36.48
CA ALA A 414 16.01 42.79 -37.94
C ALA A 414 17.41 42.47 -38.51
N ASP A 415 18.47 42.91 -37.82
CA ASP A 415 19.87 42.77 -38.27
C ASP A 415 20.56 41.54 -37.67
N ARG A 416 19.87 40.82 -36.77
CA ARG A 416 20.41 39.62 -36.12
C ARG A 416 20.31 38.43 -37.07
N ARG A 417 21.38 37.62 -37.12
CA ARG A 417 21.42 36.38 -37.90
C ARG A 417 20.33 35.42 -37.42
N ARG A 418 19.62 34.83 -38.39
CA ARG A 418 18.65 33.76 -38.13
C ARG A 418 19.41 32.46 -37.83
N ARG A 419 19.22 31.94 -36.62
CA ARG A 419 19.84 30.69 -36.15
C ARG A 419 18.88 29.50 -36.24
N MET A 420 17.57 29.74 -36.08
CA MET A 420 16.58 28.67 -36.01
C MET A 420 15.35 28.96 -36.89
N SER A 421 14.86 27.91 -37.57
CA SER A 421 13.68 28.02 -38.45
C SER A 421 12.37 27.94 -37.66
N GLY A 422 11.24 28.26 -38.30
CA GLY A 422 9.92 28.17 -37.66
C GLY A 422 9.60 26.75 -37.16
N GLY A 423 9.83 25.74 -37.99
CA GLY A 423 9.59 24.34 -37.63
C GLY A 423 10.46 23.87 -36.45
N PHE A 424 11.74 24.27 -36.42
CA PHE A 424 12.64 23.93 -35.31
C PHE A 424 12.26 24.62 -34.00
N ARG A 425 11.65 25.81 -34.04
CA ARG A 425 11.08 26.46 -32.84
C ARG A 425 9.91 25.68 -32.27
N ILE A 426 9.03 25.18 -33.13
CA ILE A 426 7.91 24.34 -32.70
C ILE A 426 8.45 23.02 -32.14
N ALA A 427 9.39 22.36 -32.83
CA ALA A 427 10.00 21.12 -32.36
C ALA A 427 10.71 21.30 -30.99
N HIS A 428 11.43 22.40 -30.80
CA HIS A 428 12.02 22.74 -29.50
C HIS A 428 10.95 23.00 -28.43
N GLY A 429 9.86 23.71 -28.77
CA GLY A 429 8.74 23.93 -27.85
C GLY A 429 8.09 22.62 -27.41
N LEU A 430 7.87 21.69 -28.33
CA LEU A 430 7.37 20.34 -28.03
C LEU A 430 8.35 19.55 -27.17
N LEU A 431 9.65 19.63 -27.45
CA LEU A 431 10.70 18.99 -26.66
C LEU A 431 10.72 19.54 -25.23
N LEU A 432 10.64 20.86 -25.06
CA LEU A 432 10.63 21.51 -23.75
C LEU A 432 9.42 21.07 -22.91
N THR A 433 8.21 21.14 -23.47
CA THR A 433 6.99 20.81 -22.72
C THR A 433 6.90 19.32 -22.43
N SER A 434 7.26 18.45 -23.39
CA SER A 434 7.29 17.01 -23.15
C SER A 434 8.37 16.60 -22.15
N PHE A 435 9.56 17.19 -22.19
CA PHE A 435 10.62 16.92 -21.20
C PHE A 435 10.17 17.25 -19.77
N ILE A 436 9.58 18.43 -19.55
CA ILE A 436 9.10 18.84 -18.22
C ILE A 436 8.00 17.87 -17.73
N ALA A 437 7.06 17.50 -18.61
CA ALA A 437 6.00 16.55 -18.27
C ALA A 437 6.56 15.15 -17.94
N LEU A 438 7.56 14.67 -18.68
CA LEU A 438 8.24 13.38 -18.44
C LEU A 438 8.98 13.37 -17.10
N VAL A 439 9.75 14.44 -16.81
CA VAL A 439 10.46 14.61 -15.55
C VAL A 439 9.48 14.62 -14.39
N TRP A 440 8.44 15.44 -14.45
CA TRP A 440 7.45 15.56 -13.38
C TRP A 440 6.71 14.24 -13.13
N SER A 441 6.17 13.62 -14.18
CA SER A 441 5.43 12.35 -14.08
C SER A 441 6.31 11.16 -13.70
N GLY A 442 7.55 11.12 -14.19
CA GLY A 442 8.51 10.04 -13.92
C GLY A 442 9.03 10.08 -12.48
N PHE A 443 9.47 11.24 -11.98
CA PHE A 443 9.88 11.35 -10.59
C PHE A 443 8.70 11.10 -9.64
N ALA A 444 7.48 11.54 -9.99
CA ALA A 444 6.29 11.32 -9.18
C ALA A 444 5.98 9.83 -8.99
N LEU A 445 6.41 8.98 -9.94
CA LEU A 445 6.32 7.53 -9.80
C LEU A 445 7.31 6.99 -8.76
N LYS A 446 8.56 7.45 -8.75
CA LYS A 446 9.57 6.98 -7.79
C LYS A 446 9.33 7.51 -6.37
N TYR A 447 8.77 8.71 -6.25
CA TYR A 447 8.56 9.40 -4.97
C TYR A 447 7.09 9.84 -4.79
N PRO A 448 6.15 8.88 -4.66
CA PRO A 448 4.72 9.20 -4.59
C PRO A 448 4.34 10.04 -3.36
N GLU A 449 5.04 9.87 -2.24
CA GLU A 449 4.75 10.62 -1.00
C GLU A 449 5.20 12.10 -1.06
N GLY A 450 5.92 12.49 -2.11
CA GLY A 450 6.39 13.86 -2.29
C GLY A 450 5.23 14.85 -2.40
N TRP A 451 5.32 16.00 -1.74
CA TRP A 451 4.27 17.04 -1.79
C TRP A 451 3.95 17.51 -3.22
N TRP A 452 4.95 17.48 -4.12
CA TRP A 452 4.85 17.85 -5.53
C TRP A 452 4.26 16.75 -6.42
N ALA A 453 4.18 15.50 -5.93
CA ALA A 453 3.51 14.37 -6.60
C ALA A 453 2.01 14.31 -6.25
N ARG A 454 1.60 14.87 -5.10
CA ARG A 454 0.21 14.88 -4.62
C ARG A 454 -0.83 15.38 -5.63
N PRO A 455 -0.61 16.45 -6.42
CA PRO A 455 -1.59 16.88 -7.40
C PRO A 455 -1.88 15.80 -8.45
N LEU A 456 -0.85 15.07 -8.85
CA LEU A 456 -0.97 13.98 -9.82
C LEU A 456 -1.70 12.77 -9.21
N LEU A 457 -1.39 12.43 -7.94
CA LEU A 457 -2.02 11.33 -7.21
C LEU A 457 -3.48 11.59 -6.83
N ALA A 458 -3.84 12.85 -6.56
CA ALA A 458 -5.23 13.23 -6.29
C ALA A 458 -6.12 12.98 -7.51
N TRP A 459 -5.60 13.16 -8.72
CA TRP A 459 -6.29 12.79 -9.95
C TRP A 459 -6.24 11.28 -10.24
N GLU A 460 -5.22 10.58 -9.71
CA GLU A 460 -5.04 9.13 -9.87
C GLU A 460 -6.13 8.31 -9.17
N ALA A 461 -6.68 8.81 -8.06
CA ALA A 461 -7.79 8.20 -7.33
C ALA A 461 -9.07 8.03 -8.16
N SER A 462 -9.20 8.77 -9.27
CA SER A 462 -10.38 8.73 -10.15
C SER A 462 -10.05 8.24 -11.57
N PHE A 463 -8.82 8.42 -12.06
CA PHE A 463 -8.40 8.07 -13.43
C PHE A 463 -6.92 7.68 -13.46
N THR A 464 -6.46 6.77 -14.32
CA THR A 464 -5.03 6.40 -14.42
C THR A 464 -4.17 7.47 -15.13
N VAL A 465 -4.30 8.74 -14.75
CA VAL A 465 -3.78 9.93 -15.46
C VAL A 465 -2.27 9.92 -15.61
N ARG A 466 -1.52 9.49 -14.58
CA ARG A 466 -0.06 9.53 -14.55
C ARG A 466 0.57 8.71 -15.68
N GLY A 467 0.16 7.47 -15.84
CA GLY A 467 0.69 6.58 -16.88
C GLY A 467 0.41 7.12 -18.29
N TRP A 468 -0.80 7.64 -18.51
CA TRP A 468 -1.19 8.29 -19.76
C TRP A 468 -0.38 9.57 -20.04
N LEU A 469 -0.17 10.40 -19.03
CA LEU A 469 0.62 11.63 -19.14
C LEU A 469 2.07 11.32 -19.52
N HIS A 470 2.70 10.38 -18.83
CA HIS A 470 4.10 10.01 -19.09
C HIS A 470 4.26 9.45 -20.51
N ARG A 471 3.42 8.50 -20.91
CA ARG A 471 3.44 7.87 -22.24
C ARG A 471 3.09 8.86 -23.35
N GLY A 472 2.11 9.73 -23.13
CA GLY A 472 1.74 10.79 -24.08
C GLY A 472 2.87 11.79 -24.30
N ALA A 473 3.52 12.24 -23.23
CA ALA A 473 4.70 13.10 -23.32
C ALA A 473 5.88 12.41 -24.01
N ALA A 474 6.08 11.10 -23.77
CA ALA A 474 7.09 10.31 -24.47
C ALA A 474 6.85 10.26 -25.98
N LEU A 475 5.60 10.06 -26.43
CA LEU A 475 5.26 10.06 -27.85
C LEU A 475 5.53 11.42 -28.50
N VAL A 476 5.24 12.53 -27.82
CA VAL A 476 5.56 13.88 -28.31
C VAL A 476 7.07 14.07 -28.46
N MET A 477 7.86 13.64 -27.47
CA MET A 477 9.32 13.68 -27.52
C MET A 477 9.87 12.84 -28.68
N LEU A 478 9.38 11.60 -28.84
CA LEU A 478 9.78 10.70 -29.92
C LEU A 478 9.39 11.26 -31.30
N ALA A 479 8.23 11.92 -31.43
CA ALA A 479 7.82 12.58 -32.65
C ALA A 479 8.74 13.76 -33.00
N ALA A 480 9.12 14.58 -32.01
CA ALA A 480 10.09 15.66 -32.20
C ALA A 480 11.48 15.13 -32.61
N PHE A 481 11.92 14.04 -32.00
CA PHE A 481 13.16 13.36 -32.36
C PHE A 481 13.12 12.76 -33.78
N ALA A 482 12.02 12.08 -34.13
CA ALA A 482 11.81 11.53 -35.47
C ALA A 482 11.75 12.63 -36.54
N PHE A 483 11.08 13.74 -36.27
CA PHE A 483 11.09 14.92 -37.14
C PHE A 483 12.52 15.42 -37.38
N HIS A 484 13.34 15.52 -36.33
CA HIS A 484 14.75 15.91 -36.46
C HIS A 484 15.54 14.89 -37.29
N ALA A 485 15.39 13.59 -37.02
CA ALA A 485 16.07 12.52 -37.74
C ALA A 485 15.72 12.50 -39.24
N VAL A 486 14.43 12.65 -39.58
CA VAL A 486 13.95 12.72 -40.96
C VAL A 486 14.48 13.97 -41.65
N HIS A 487 14.46 15.13 -40.98
CA HIS A 487 15.03 16.35 -41.54
C HIS A 487 16.52 16.20 -41.85
N VAL A 488 17.30 15.61 -40.94
CA VAL A 488 18.71 15.29 -41.16
C VAL A 488 18.87 14.29 -42.31
N ALA A 489 18.03 13.26 -42.42
CA ALA A 489 18.13 12.29 -43.51
C ALA A 489 17.95 12.93 -44.89
N ILE A 490 16.99 13.85 -45.01
CA ILE A 490 16.61 14.50 -46.28
C ILE A 490 17.55 15.66 -46.63
N ASP A 491 17.76 16.59 -45.70
CA ASP A 491 18.50 17.83 -45.97
C ASP A 491 20.03 17.62 -45.91
N ARG A 492 20.70 17.80 -47.06
CA ARG A 492 22.17 17.70 -47.15
C ARG A 492 22.89 18.75 -46.30
N ARG A 493 22.32 19.95 -46.14
CA ARG A 493 22.87 21.01 -45.29
C ARG A 493 22.75 20.65 -43.82
N ALA A 494 21.63 20.05 -43.42
CA ALA A 494 21.46 19.54 -42.06
C ALA A 494 22.50 18.44 -41.74
N ARG A 495 22.75 17.50 -42.66
CA ARG A 495 23.84 16.50 -42.49
C ARG A 495 25.21 17.13 -42.36
N ALA A 496 25.52 18.12 -43.19
CA ALA A 496 26.79 18.83 -43.10
C ALA A 496 26.92 19.55 -41.75
N CYS A 497 25.83 20.11 -41.24
CA CYS A 497 25.76 20.70 -39.91
C CYS A 497 26.04 19.66 -38.81
N ILE A 498 25.31 18.54 -38.78
CA ILE A 498 25.52 17.46 -37.80
C ILE A 498 26.94 16.89 -37.85
N ARG A 499 27.54 16.77 -39.05
CA ARG A 499 28.94 16.36 -39.17
C ARG A 499 29.90 17.33 -38.46
N ASN A 500 29.59 18.62 -38.47
CA ASN A 500 30.36 19.65 -37.76
C ASN A 500 30.03 19.71 -36.25
N MET A 501 28.95 19.07 -35.79
CA MET A 501 28.65 18.90 -34.36
C MET A 501 29.51 17.82 -33.69
N MET A 502 30.17 16.96 -34.48
CA MET A 502 31.07 15.96 -33.92
C MET A 502 32.28 16.63 -33.25
N PRO A 503 32.74 16.12 -32.09
CA PRO A 503 33.89 16.68 -31.41
C PRO A 503 35.17 16.50 -32.24
N THR A 504 36.00 17.53 -32.25
CA THR A 504 37.28 17.60 -32.96
C THR A 504 38.38 18.04 -31.99
N LEU A 505 39.66 17.89 -32.38
CA LEU A 505 40.78 18.40 -31.57
C LEU A 505 40.72 19.93 -31.37
N HIS A 506 40.02 20.66 -32.24
CA HIS A 506 39.78 22.10 -32.07
C HIS A 506 38.93 22.39 -30.83
N ASP A 507 37.98 21.51 -30.47
CA ASP A 507 37.12 21.70 -29.30
C ASP A 507 37.93 21.60 -27.99
N VAL A 508 38.94 20.71 -27.95
CA VAL A 508 39.89 20.62 -26.83
C VAL A 508 40.76 21.87 -26.75
N HIS A 509 41.18 22.41 -27.89
CA HIS A 509 41.91 23.67 -27.95
C HIS A 509 41.04 24.84 -27.43
N GLU A 510 39.78 24.93 -27.87
CA GLU A 510 38.82 25.95 -27.41
C GLU A 510 38.61 25.85 -25.89
N LEU A 511 38.40 24.64 -25.36
CA LEU A 511 38.28 24.41 -23.92
C LEU A 511 39.54 24.87 -23.17
N ARG A 512 40.73 24.52 -23.66
CA ARG A 512 42.00 24.96 -23.07
C ARG A 512 42.12 26.49 -23.06
N GLU A 513 41.78 27.15 -24.15
CA GLU A 513 41.81 28.61 -24.24
C GLU A 513 40.85 29.28 -23.25
N LYS A 514 39.64 28.72 -23.10
CA LYS A 514 38.64 29.16 -22.11
C LYS A 514 39.12 28.93 -20.68
N LEU A 515 39.70 27.77 -20.37
CA LEU A 515 40.30 27.51 -19.06
C LEU A 515 41.43 28.49 -18.74
N MET A 516 42.35 28.74 -19.69
CA MET A 516 43.41 29.75 -19.51
C MET A 516 42.83 31.13 -19.23
N TRP A 517 41.73 31.49 -19.88
CA TRP A 517 41.01 32.73 -19.63
C TRP A 517 40.34 32.77 -18.24
N TYR A 518 39.70 31.68 -17.81
CA TYR A 518 39.09 31.58 -16.48
C TYR A 518 40.11 31.79 -15.35
N PHE A 519 41.31 31.24 -15.50
CA PHE A 519 42.41 31.42 -14.54
C PHE A 519 43.20 32.73 -14.74
N GLY A 520 42.77 33.62 -15.64
CA GLY A 520 43.40 34.92 -15.86
C GLY A 520 44.75 34.87 -16.56
N LYS A 521 45.16 33.70 -17.10
CA LYS A 521 46.38 33.55 -17.91
C LYS A 521 46.23 34.14 -19.32
N ARG A 522 45.00 34.51 -19.71
CA ARG A 522 44.67 35.23 -20.94
C ARG A 522 43.79 36.45 -20.62
N THR A 523 44.07 37.57 -21.28
CA THR A 523 43.39 38.86 -21.06
C THR A 523 42.13 39.02 -21.91
N GLY A 524 42.17 38.65 -23.19
CA GLY A 524 41.02 38.72 -24.10
C GLY A 524 40.07 37.53 -24.01
N ILE A 525 38.77 37.75 -24.27
CA ILE A 525 37.76 36.68 -24.39
C ILE A 525 38.18 35.76 -25.56
N PRO A 526 38.30 34.44 -25.35
CA PRO A 526 38.57 33.50 -26.44
C PRO A 526 37.46 33.56 -27.49
N GLN A 527 37.84 33.60 -28.77
CA GLN A 527 36.84 33.53 -29.85
C GLN A 527 36.12 32.20 -29.78
N SER A 528 34.78 32.26 -29.75
CA SER A 528 33.98 31.05 -29.86
C SER A 528 33.67 30.78 -31.34
N PRO A 529 33.86 29.55 -31.83
CA PRO A 529 33.44 29.18 -33.18
C PRO A 529 31.90 29.26 -33.30
N PRO A 530 31.34 29.22 -34.54
CA PRO A 530 29.89 29.26 -34.75
C PRO A 530 29.10 28.19 -34.00
N LEU A 531 29.75 27.06 -33.70
CA LEU A 531 29.26 25.97 -32.85
C LEU A 531 30.37 25.65 -31.84
N GLY A 532 30.21 26.16 -30.62
CA GLY A 532 31.19 25.96 -29.54
C GLY A 532 31.15 24.55 -28.97
N TYR A 533 32.23 24.13 -28.31
CA TYR A 533 32.30 22.80 -27.69
C TYR A 533 31.12 22.52 -26.71
N ALA A 534 30.66 23.54 -25.98
CA ALA A 534 29.55 23.41 -25.03
C ALA A 534 28.21 23.13 -25.71
N GLU A 535 27.94 23.77 -26.85
CA GLU A 535 26.73 23.56 -27.66
C GLU A 535 26.76 22.17 -28.34
N LYS A 536 27.94 21.72 -28.78
CA LYS A 536 28.13 20.37 -29.34
C LYS A 536 27.90 19.29 -28.29
N ALA A 537 28.49 19.45 -27.10
CA ALA A 537 28.32 18.51 -26.00
C ALA A 537 26.85 18.37 -25.59
N GLU A 538 26.13 19.48 -25.50
CA GLU A 538 24.70 19.50 -25.19
C GLU A 538 23.86 18.79 -26.26
N TYR A 539 24.14 19.04 -27.54
CA TYR A 539 23.43 18.35 -28.63
C TYR A 539 23.66 16.84 -28.60
N LEU A 540 24.92 16.40 -28.42
CA LEU A 540 25.26 14.98 -28.35
C LEU A 540 24.65 14.30 -27.13
N ALA A 541 24.68 14.97 -25.97
CA ALA A 541 24.05 14.48 -24.75
C ALA A 541 22.53 14.34 -24.91
N LEU A 542 21.87 15.31 -25.55
CA LEU A 542 20.43 15.24 -25.83
C LEU A 542 20.08 14.05 -26.75
N VAL A 543 20.82 13.87 -27.85
CA VAL A 543 20.57 12.76 -28.80
C VAL A 543 20.82 11.42 -28.13
N TRP A 544 21.93 11.27 -27.41
CA TRP A 544 22.25 10.05 -26.67
C TRP A 544 21.21 9.73 -25.61
N GLY A 545 20.91 10.70 -24.73
CA GLY A 545 19.93 10.54 -23.66
C GLY A 545 18.55 10.20 -24.22
N THR A 546 18.12 10.83 -25.32
CA THR A 546 16.83 10.50 -25.96
C THR A 546 16.81 9.06 -26.46
N LEU A 547 17.89 8.55 -27.07
CA LEU A 547 17.98 7.16 -27.52
C LEU A 547 17.96 6.17 -26.36
N VAL A 548 18.74 6.42 -25.30
CA VAL A 548 18.77 5.57 -24.11
C VAL A 548 17.40 5.53 -23.43
N MET A 549 16.77 6.70 -23.24
CA MET A 549 15.44 6.81 -22.65
C MET A 549 14.36 6.14 -23.51
N ALA A 550 14.46 6.23 -24.84
CA ALA A 550 13.54 5.57 -25.76
C ALA A 550 13.64 4.04 -25.68
N VAL A 551 14.86 3.49 -25.73
CA VAL A 551 15.09 2.04 -25.68
C VAL A 551 14.66 1.46 -24.34
N THR A 552 15.11 2.07 -23.25
CA THR A 552 14.74 1.62 -21.89
C THR A 552 13.24 1.80 -21.64
N GLY A 553 12.66 2.92 -22.07
CA GLY A 553 11.22 3.16 -21.97
C GLY A 553 10.39 2.15 -22.76
N PHE A 554 10.84 1.72 -23.95
CA PHE A 554 10.18 0.68 -24.74
C PHE A 554 10.18 -0.67 -24.00
N ILE A 555 11.32 -1.08 -23.42
CA ILE A 555 11.42 -2.32 -22.63
C ILE A 555 10.44 -2.29 -21.45
N LEU A 556 10.28 -1.13 -20.80
CA LEU A 556 9.39 -0.98 -19.64
C LEU A 556 7.91 -0.77 -20.00
N TRP A 557 7.61 -0.23 -21.19
CA TRP A 557 6.23 -0.01 -21.64
C TRP A 557 5.62 -1.27 -22.27
N PHE A 558 6.40 -2.11 -22.94
CA PHE A 558 5.89 -3.34 -23.52
C PHE A 558 6.24 -4.54 -22.62
N GLU A 559 5.77 -4.51 -21.37
CA GLU A 559 6.22 -5.45 -20.33
C GLU A 559 5.93 -6.92 -20.66
N ASN A 560 4.77 -7.23 -21.26
CA ASN A 560 4.45 -8.62 -21.65
C ASN A 560 5.40 -9.13 -22.74
N TRP A 561 5.77 -8.27 -23.69
CA TRP A 561 6.76 -8.63 -24.69
C TRP A 561 8.14 -8.82 -24.04
N SER A 562 8.54 -7.90 -23.15
CA SER A 562 9.81 -7.98 -22.44
C SER A 562 9.90 -9.24 -21.57
N LEU A 563 8.86 -9.59 -20.81
CA LEU A 563 8.84 -10.78 -19.95
C LEU A 563 8.74 -12.10 -20.74
N ALA A 564 8.22 -12.05 -21.97
CA ALA A 564 8.17 -13.22 -22.85
C ALA A 564 9.46 -13.44 -23.64
N ASN A 565 10.21 -12.37 -23.95
CA ASN A 565 11.33 -12.40 -24.91
C ASN A 565 12.70 -12.01 -24.33
N LEU A 566 12.74 -11.43 -23.12
CA LEU A 566 13.98 -11.00 -22.48
C LEU A 566 14.07 -11.62 -21.07
N PRO A 567 15.29 -11.92 -20.59
CA PRO A 567 15.48 -12.32 -19.21
C PRO A 567 15.13 -11.15 -18.27
N LYS A 568 14.60 -11.46 -17.08
CA LYS A 568 14.13 -10.47 -16.10
C LYS A 568 15.15 -9.36 -15.78
N TRP A 569 16.44 -9.71 -15.67
CA TRP A 569 17.49 -8.74 -15.38
C TRP A 569 17.58 -7.62 -16.42
N ALA A 570 17.13 -7.83 -17.67
CA ALA A 570 17.11 -6.80 -18.69
C ALA A 570 16.13 -5.67 -18.34
N SER A 571 14.94 -6.00 -17.82
CA SER A 571 13.98 -5.02 -17.32
C SER A 571 14.49 -4.30 -16.06
N ASP A 572 15.27 -4.99 -15.22
CA ASP A 572 15.90 -4.38 -14.04
C ASP A 572 16.98 -3.36 -14.42
N VAL A 573 17.86 -3.74 -15.36
CA VAL A 573 18.84 -2.82 -15.94
C VAL A 573 18.14 -1.65 -16.63
N ALA A 574 17.09 -1.90 -17.42
CA ALA A 574 16.34 -0.83 -18.08
C ALA A 574 15.73 0.14 -17.06
N THR A 575 15.19 -0.35 -15.94
CA THR A 575 14.65 0.49 -14.85
C THR A 575 15.73 1.38 -14.24
N VAL A 576 16.90 0.80 -13.93
CA VAL A 576 18.04 1.54 -13.36
C VAL A 576 18.55 2.59 -14.34
N VAL A 577 18.80 2.21 -15.60
CA VAL A 577 19.30 3.11 -16.64
C VAL A 577 18.30 4.23 -16.90
N HIS A 578 17.01 3.92 -17.05
CA HIS A 578 15.98 4.92 -17.32
C HIS A 578 15.90 5.96 -16.19
N PHE A 579 15.94 5.52 -14.93
CA PHE A 579 15.88 6.42 -13.79
C PHE A 579 17.14 7.30 -13.68
N TYR A 580 18.34 6.70 -13.73
CA TYR A 580 19.58 7.47 -13.57
C TYR A 580 19.90 8.35 -14.78
N GLU A 581 19.53 7.93 -15.99
CA GLU A 581 19.61 8.79 -17.18
C GLU A 581 18.63 9.97 -17.07
N ALA A 582 17.41 9.77 -16.54
CA ALA A 582 16.49 10.87 -16.28
C ALA A 582 17.06 11.87 -15.26
N VAL A 583 17.71 11.38 -14.19
CA VAL A 583 18.41 12.23 -13.22
C VAL A 583 19.55 13.01 -13.88
N LEU A 584 20.42 12.32 -14.63
CA LEU A 584 21.54 12.93 -15.35
C LEU A 584 21.06 13.99 -16.33
N ALA A 585 20.06 13.68 -17.15
CA ALA A 585 19.48 14.60 -18.13
C ALA A 585 18.84 15.82 -17.45
N THR A 586 18.07 15.62 -16.38
CA THR A 586 17.45 16.71 -15.62
C THR A 586 18.51 17.64 -15.04
N LEU A 587 19.53 17.09 -14.38
CA LEU A 587 20.61 17.88 -13.80
C LEU A 587 21.45 18.56 -14.88
N ALA A 588 21.71 17.92 -16.01
CA ALA A 588 22.41 18.54 -17.12
C ALA A 588 21.62 19.73 -17.68
N ILE A 589 20.29 19.64 -17.82
CA ILE A 589 19.47 20.78 -18.23
C ILE A 589 19.52 21.91 -17.19
N VAL A 590 19.37 21.59 -15.91
CA VAL A 590 19.35 22.62 -14.85
C VAL A 590 20.71 23.28 -14.65
N VAL A 591 21.79 22.50 -14.63
CA VAL A 591 23.14 22.99 -14.32
C VAL A 591 23.82 23.55 -15.56
N TRP A 592 23.71 22.88 -16.71
CA TRP A 592 24.42 23.25 -17.95
C TRP A 592 23.56 24.09 -18.89
N HIS A 593 22.41 23.56 -19.34
CA HIS A 593 21.57 24.23 -20.34
C HIS A 593 21.07 25.59 -19.84
N PHE A 594 20.43 25.61 -18.66
CA PHE A 594 19.88 26.83 -18.08
C PHE A 594 20.97 27.84 -17.73
N TYR A 595 22.20 27.41 -17.42
CA TYR A 595 23.30 28.35 -17.27
C TYR A 595 23.55 29.14 -18.56
N PHE A 596 23.75 28.47 -19.70
CA PHE A 596 24.00 29.17 -20.96
C PHE A 596 22.81 29.93 -21.52
N VAL A 597 21.59 29.53 -21.16
CA VAL A 597 20.37 30.16 -21.67
C VAL A 597 19.86 31.29 -20.77
N ILE A 598 20.02 31.18 -19.44
CA ILE A 598 19.44 32.12 -18.46
C ILE A 598 20.53 32.90 -17.73
N PHE A 599 21.51 32.19 -17.15
CA PHE A 599 22.42 32.78 -16.15
C PHE A 599 23.73 33.33 -16.71
N ASP A 600 24.09 33.03 -17.95
CA ASP A 600 25.28 33.59 -18.58
C ASP A 600 25.16 35.13 -18.65
N PRO A 601 26.11 35.88 -18.04
CA PRO A 601 26.05 37.35 -17.96
C PRO A 601 25.94 38.07 -19.31
N LEU A 602 26.23 37.41 -20.42
CA LEU A 602 26.09 38.01 -21.76
C LEU A 602 24.67 37.97 -22.30
N VAL A 603 23.84 37.03 -21.87
CA VAL A 603 22.45 36.85 -22.34
C VAL A 603 21.39 36.98 -21.25
N TYR A 604 21.81 37.12 -19.99
CA TYR A 604 20.91 37.32 -18.85
C TYR A 604 19.90 38.47 -19.10
N PRO A 605 18.60 38.28 -18.83
CA PRO A 605 18.01 37.16 -18.09
C PRO A 605 17.64 35.92 -18.93
N LEU A 606 17.64 36.01 -20.27
CA LEU A 606 17.22 34.90 -21.12
C LEU A 606 17.71 35.07 -22.58
N ASP A 607 18.32 34.04 -23.13
CA ASP A 607 18.55 33.92 -24.57
C ASP A 607 17.24 33.58 -25.29
N THR A 608 16.71 34.55 -26.02
CA THR A 608 15.43 34.43 -26.74
C THR A 608 15.57 33.80 -28.13
N THR A 609 16.73 33.22 -28.47
CA THR A 609 16.96 32.58 -29.78
C THR A 609 15.96 31.43 -30.04
N PHE A 610 15.58 30.66 -29.01
CA PHE A 610 14.62 29.57 -29.17
C PHE A 610 13.19 30.06 -29.48
N LEU A 611 12.85 31.29 -29.05
CA LEU A 611 11.53 31.90 -29.29
C LEU A 611 11.50 32.71 -30.59
N THR A 612 12.50 33.56 -30.82
CA THR A 612 12.56 34.49 -31.96
C THR A 612 13.21 33.89 -33.20
N GLY A 613 14.02 32.84 -33.04
CA GLY A 613 14.82 32.23 -34.10
C GLY A 613 16.06 33.03 -34.49
N ARG A 614 16.37 34.14 -33.79
CA ARG A 614 17.48 35.05 -34.09
C ARG A 614 18.46 35.15 -32.92
N GLU A 615 19.75 35.20 -33.25
CA GLU A 615 20.87 35.18 -32.30
C GLU A 615 20.83 36.33 -31.29
N ALA A 616 21.10 36.09 -30.00
CA ALA A 616 21.15 37.13 -28.98
C ALA A 616 22.40 38.05 -29.12
N PRO A 617 22.31 39.36 -28.83
CA PRO A 617 23.43 40.29 -29.02
C PRO A 617 24.70 39.93 -28.23
N GLY A 618 24.55 39.38 -27.02
CA GLY A 618 25.69 38.91 -26.22
C GLY A 618 26.45 37.74 -26.86
N ARG A 619 25.74 36.83 -27.55
CA ARG A 619 26.38 35.72 -28.30
C ARG A 619 27.08 36.20 -29.55
N MET A 620 26.58 37.26 -30.18
CA MET A 620 27.26 37.90 -31.30
C MET A 620 28.64 38.41 -30.85
N LEU A 621 28.74 39.06 -29.68
CA LEU A 621 30.03 39.50 -29.13
C LEU A 621 31.02 38.35 -28.97
N GLU A 622 30.65 37.27 -28.28
CA GLU A 622 31.56 36.13 -28.06
C GLU A 622 32.14 35.55 -29.36
N ARG A 623 31.39 35.68 -30.45
CA ARG A 623 31.76 35.18 -31.78
C ARG A 623 32.52 36.21 -32.62
N THR A 624 32.37 37.51 -32.34
CA THR A 624 33.00 38.60 -33.12
C THR A 624 34.10 39.36 -32.37
N ALA A 625 34.30 39.15 -31.07
CA ALA A 625 35.15 39.95 -30.18
C ALA A 625 36.68 39.91 -30.45
N ALA A 626 37.15 39.44 -31.61
CA ALA A 626 38.55 39.65 -32.04
C ALA A 626 38.72 40.52 -33.29
N VAL A 627 37.72 41.32 -33.69
CA VAL A 627 37.94 42.32 -34.74
C VAL A 627 38.66 43.59 -34.23
N VAL A 628 38.99 43.68 -32.93
CA VAL A 628 39.71 44.85 -32.37
C VAL A 628 41.07 44.46 -31.80
N GLU A 629 42.05 44.28 -32.68
CA GLU A 629 43.40 44.81 -32.48
C GLU A 629 44.01 45.21 -33.84
N PRO A 630 44.21 46.51 -34.14
CA PRO A 630 45.28 46.91 -35.03
C PRO A 630 46.57 46.96 -34.21
N LYS A 631 47.46 45.99 -34.40
CA LYS A 631 48.85 46.08 -33.95
C LYS A 631 49.47 47.32 -34.62
N PRO A 632 50.07 48.28 -33.90
CA PRO A 632 50.75 49.38 -34.55
C PRO A 632 51.97 48.81 -35.29
N ARG A 633 51.97 48.87 -36.62
CA ARG A 633 53.21 48.72 -37.40
C ARG A 633 54.11 49.90 -37.03
N LYS A 634 55.04 49.67 -36.11
CA LYS A 634 56.29 50.42 -36.11
C LYS A 634 57.10 49.94 -37.31
N ASP A 635 57.76 50.90 -37.94
CA ASP A 635 58.74 50.72 -39.04
C ASP A 635 58.15 50.78 -40.46
N ALA A 636 57.80 52.00 -40.87
CA ALA A 636 57.93 52.40 -42.26
C ALA A 636 58.62 53.78 -42.30
N LYS A 637 59.90 53.80 -42.70
CA LYS A 637 60.66 55.03 -42.99
C LYS A 637 60.00 55.79 -44.14
N PRO A 638 60.02 57.13 -44.13
CA PRO A 638 59.53 57.92 -45.26
C PRO A 638 60.50 57.80 -46.44
N LYS A 639 59.97 57.58 -47.64
CA LYS A 639 60.69 57.78 -48.92
C LYS A 639 60.36 59.19 -49.45
N PRO A 640 61.30 59.87 -50.11
CA PRO A 640 61.13 61.26 -50.51
C PRO A 640 60.31 61.40 -51.79
N ASP A 641 59.77 62.60 -51.91
CA ASP A 641 59.08 63.19 -53.05
C ASP A 641 59.97 63.18 -54.31
N ASP A 642 59.42 62.76 -55.46
CA ASP A 642 59.89 63.24 -56.75
C ASP A 642 58.88 63.03 -57.89
N THR A 643 58.60 64.15 -58.55
CA THR A 643 58.28 64.34 -59.97
C THR A 643 56.95 63.85 -60.59
N ALA A 644 56.15 64.86 -60.92
CA ALA A 644 55.52 65.11 -62.23
C ALA A 644 56.07 64.31 -63.43
N ARG A 645 55.17 63.73 -64.25
CA ARG A 645 54.94 64.10 -65.67
C ARG A 645 54.01 63.10 -66.37
N THR A 646 53.18 63.69 -67.24
CA THR A 646 52.35 63.17 -68.36
C THR A 646 51.17 62.28 -68.03
#